data_AF-A0A939J7C6-F1
#
_entry.id   AF-A0A939J7C6-F1
#
_cell.length_a   1.000
_cell.length_b   1.000
_cell.length_c   1.000
_cell.angle_alpha   90.00
_cell.angle_beta   90.00
_cell.angle_gamma   90.00
#
_symmetry.space_group_name_H-M   'P 1'
#
loop_
_entity.id
_entity.type
_entity.pdbx_description
1 polymer ?
#
loop_
_entity_poly.entity_id
_entity_poly.type
_entity_poly.pdbx_seq_one_letter_code
_entity_poly.pdbx_strand_id
1 'polypeptide(L)'
;MAIILVLVTALVAPFFVDWTVYRSSFEAYAEAALGHKVTVLGEADMSILPSPTVTFTDVRVGGAEDPLLVISRFQIRMELPPLLKGEFRILDMTLDRPHLTISLDEDGRPDWLTAMQSGGALADIAADDVAFENISITDGAVTVVDARSGITHTLDNAELTVKARSLAGPFRIDGPVEIADERYSLSLATGRKQADGALRVKGTITPGQVSMSASIDGILSSLEGMPRFDGGFQLKGIEQGEDQPQVVWTANGTFEADTAHLTVDKGEYHFGPQERRSGFDGRLEMVYAGDRHFNLTARAKQIDLDRIYGGGPQDPVNLSEASAKVIDVLKGLPIPDMKGTISLDIPVVVAGGELLQEVKADLETRPGGWHISRLAGRIPGRTTIATEGDLVVRNKFSYRGSVSLNSEQPGALAAWLGENADGSTRIQPISLEGRVSLVDTGAALENLRVELDDAVITGGLSFRKPHQGRDEFGLSLVADRLNIDQVEDMLRLVGPSAGGATFWNNTNVSLMVRAREAIVRDVAGKDLALQASFSDDDLKIDRLYAGDLAGAEVDVSGRVENLFSAPVGSMTGSLKASDLDGLVSLLRSAWPDAGLLARLERASEYLVPAEFEGEFKGSGTAEGSSLQFDLSGTAGGVETTLRSSFEGRVDAWRNADLDMKLDLKSADGGQILRQIGLEILPVDELGAGDVTLEAIGRPDDGVELRMTAASPAASLSADGSLRWQKDKDANYSLQGTLAMDDLAPFALLAGRMMPVMAGDIPVDLRYALDGHGDTLAFRDISGRVGDVTLTANAEGSLAPSTGERLRRFKGRVDLSALDLMSLSEIVIGADQWASVGDGSSVWPSVAFDRPLLTSLDLNLDITAQSMPLGLGEAAGNVSANLRLKPDELRLDDLTATYADGRLSGQLALRRSGAEGALSGRLKLEAADLSRLVWASEGRSVATGSLDLLADFEGVGRSLSGIVAGLTGGGTLKVSEGALRGLNPQAFSLVMRAVDAGLDLQDTKIRNVFLSHMQAGTLRFKTLEAALGILGGRVSARNIAVDAQAAKMFGSALINLNELSLDSDFSLTVDAGDEAVIGAEPQVGLLFNGPLDAPVRSVDVAPFTAYLTLRAFEREVERVEKLQSEILERQSLDRNLKRQSQERRRRAREAEEEAAREAEQEASQATAPSEESSGGNAVPEASETPAGPDGAQSGELTPSPISSEETAADFANRIRQVIGRQANDNQAQSGNEASGRTDDGALKPLDPPQTVEDLIAREIRRSTN
;
A
#
# COMPACT_ATOMS: atom_id res chain seq x y z
N MET A 1 13.49 -87.60 -97.18
CA MET A 1 14.11 -88.77 -96.53
C MET A 1 15.28 -88.38 -95.64
N ALA A 2 16.48 -88.07 -96.14
CA ALA A 2 17.66 -87.81 -95.29
C ALA A 2 17.43 -86.76 -94.17
N ILE A 3 16.85 -85.59 -94.49
CA ILE A 3 16.53 -84.56 -93.48
C ILE A 3 15.50 -85.05 -92.45
N ILE A 4 14.50 -85.84 -92.87
CA ILE A 4 13.52 -86.44 -91.94
C ILE A 4 14.19 -87.49 -91.06
N LEU A 5 15.11 -88.29 -91.60
CA LEU A 5 15.90 -89.25 -90.81
C LEU A 5 16.76 -88.50 -89.78
N VAL A 6 17.49 -87.46 -90.18
CA VAL A 6 18.31 -86.64 -89.27
C VAL A 6 17.45 -85.94 -88.21
N LEU A 7 16.28 -85.40 -88.56
CA LEU A 7 15.37 -84.79 -87.58
C LEU A 7 14.74 -85.82 -86.64
N VAL A 8 14.37 -87.01 -87.12
CA VAL A 8 13.86 -88.09 -86.26
C VAL A 8 14.97 -88.63 -85.37
N THR A 9 16.20 -88.76 -85.86
CA THR A 9 17.37 -89.10 -85.04
C THR A 9 17.66 -88.01 -84.01
N ALA A 10 17.65 -86.73 -84.38
CA ALA A 10 17.84 -85.62 -83.44
C ALA A 10 16.69 -85.45 -82.41
N LEU A 11 15.48 -85.93 -82.74
CA LEU A 11 14.32 -85.93 -81.84
C LEU A 11 14.31 -87.14 -80.89
N VAL A 12 14.76 -88.31 -81.34
CA VAL A 12 14.63 -89.58 -80.61
C VAL A 12 15.94 -90.02 -79.94
N ALA A 13 17.10 -89.82 -80.57
CA ALA A 13 18.39 -90.26 -80.03
C ALA A 13 18.76 -89.66 -78.67
N PRO A 14 18.45 -88.38 -78.35
CA PRO A 14 18.78 -87.84 -77.03
C PRO A 14 18.13 -88.59 -75.86
N PHE A 15 16.95 -89.19 -76.06
CA PHE A 15 16.28 -90.03 -75.04
C PHE A 15 16.92 -91.41 -74.81
N PHE A 16 17.89 -91.80 -75.64
CA PHE A 16 18.64 -93.06 -75.51
C PHE A 16 20.13 -92.85 -75.16
N VAL A 17 20.55 -91.60 -74.94
CA VAL A 17 21.91 -91.23 -74.56
C VAL A 17 21.89 -90.64 -73.15
N ASP A 18 22.59 -91.27 -72.21
CA ASP A 18 22.88 -90.64 -70.93
C ASP A 18 23.96 -89.58 -71.12
N TRP A 19 23.52 -88.31 -71.20
CA TRP A 19 24.41 -87.16 -71.39
C TRP A 19 25.32 -86.93 -70.18
N THR A 20 25.01 -87.48 -69.01
CA THR A 20 25.85 -87.42 -67.80
C THR A 20 27.19 -88.13 -68.00
N VAL A 21 27.27 -89.13 -68.88
CA VAL A 21 28.54 -89.80 -69.22
C VAL A 21 29.51 -88.86 -69.97
N TYR A 22 28.99 -87.84 -70.65
CA TYR A 22 29.78 -86.83 -71.38
C TYR A 22 30.12 -85.59 -70.54
N ARG A 23 29.81 -85.61 -69.23
CA ARG A 23 30.08 -84.54 -68.26
C ARG A 23 31.48 -83.94 -68.40
N SER A 24 32.53 -84.75 -68.44
CA SER A 24 33.92 -84.28 -68.53
C SER A 24 34.24 -83.54 -69.84
N SER A 25 33.53 -83.85 -70.93
CA SER A 25 33.60 -83.06 -72.17
C SER A 25 32.92 -81.72 -72.00
N PHE A 26 31.73 -81.68 -71.38
CA PHE A 26 31.03 -80.42 -71.11
C PHE A 26 31.79 -79.52 -70.13
N GLU A 27 32.39 -80.09 -69.08
CA GLU A 27 33.29 -79.40 -68.15
C GLU A 27 34.47 -78.79 -68.89
N ALA A 28 35.19 -79.57 -69.72
CA ALA A 28 36.32 -79.07 -70.50
C ALA A 28 35.92 -77.99 -71.52
N TYR A 29 34.76 -78.09 -72.17
CA TYR A 29 34.25 -77.04 -73.06
C TYR A 29 33.83 -75.79 -72.29
N ALA A 30 33.21 -75.93 -71.12
CA ALA A 30 32.78 -74.80 -70.29
C ALA A 30 33.99 -74.10 -69.63
N GLU A 31 35.02 -74.86 -69.22
CA GLU A 31 36.30 -74.33 -68.73
C GLU A 31 37.06 -73.59 -69.82
N ALA A 32 37.18 -74.18 -71.03
CA ALA A 32 37.75 -73.51 -72.18
C ALA A 32 36.94 -72.28 -72.63
N ALA A 33 35.63 -72.25 -72.41
CA ALA A 33 34.78 -71.09 -72.74
C ALA A 33 34.93 -69.97 -71.70
N LEU A 34 34.72 -70.28 -70.41
CA LEU A 34 34.64 -69.30 -69.32
C LEU A 34 36.01 -68.86 -68.76
N GLY A 35 37.10 -69.59 -69.05
CA GLY A 35 38.43 -69.30 -68.49
C GLY A 35 38.61 -69.67 -67.02
N HIS A 36 37.59 -70.27 -66.39
CA HIS A 36 37.61 -70.79 -65.03
C HIS A 36 37.28 -72.28 -65.05
N LYS A 37 37.89 -73.06 -64.16
CA LYS A 37 37.57 -74.49 -64.01
C LYS A 37 36.07 -74.67 -63.72
N VAL A 38 35.40 -75.50 -64.52
CA VAL A 38 33.99 -75.85 -64.35
C VAL A 38 33.89 -77.29 -63.89
N THR A 39 33.12 -77.54 -62.84
CA THR A 39 32.83 -78.89 -62.32
C THR A 39 31.32 -79.05 -62.20
N VAL A 40 30.77 -80.12 -62.76
CA VAL A 40 29.35 -80.45 -62.70
C VAL A 40 29.21 -81.69 -61.83
N LEU A 41 28.65 -81.58 -60.64
CA LEU A 41 28.53 -82.70 -59.70
C LEU A 41 27.26 -83.53 -59.95
N GLY A 42 26.18 -82.91 -60.43
CA GLY A 42 24.91 -83.55 -60.74
C GLY A 42 24.76 -84.11 -62.15
N GLU A 43 23.52 -84.34 -62.56
CA GLU A 43 23.13 -84.88 -63.86
C GLU A 43 23.22 -83.83 -64.99
N ALA A 44 23.44 -84.31 -66.21
CA ALA A 44 23.44 -83.51 -67.43
C ALA A 44 22.38 -84.04 -68.41
N ASP A 45 21.62 -83.14 -69.03
CA ASP A 45 20.59 -83.46 -70.04
C ASP A 45 20.70 -82.51 -71.25
N MET A 46 20.39 -83.02 -72.43
CA MET A 46 20.41 -82.24 -73.67
C MET A 46 19.30 -82.68 -74.64
N SER A 47 18.55 -81.70 -75.16
CA SER A 47 17.59 -81.89 -76.24
C SER A 47 17.95 -81.00 -77.44
N ILE A 48 17.75 -81.48 -78.66
CA ILE A 48 18.15 -80.76 -79.89
C ILE A 48 16.94 -80.13 -80.61
N LEU A 49 15.74 -80.68 -80.43
CA LEU A 49 14.52 -80.26 -81.15
C LEU A 49 13.35 -80.01 -80.18
N PRO A 50 12.50 -78.99 -80.42
CA PRO A 50 12.54 -78.06 -81.55
C PRO A 50 13.65 -77.00 -81.47
N SER A 51 14.26 -76.78 -80.30
CA SER A 51 15.42 -75.90 -80.11
C SER A 51 16.47 -76.57 -79.21
N PRO A 52 17.78 -76.41 -79.51
CA PRO A 52 18.86 -76.88 -78.65
C PRO A 52 18.71 -76.35 -77.22
N THR A 53 18.62 -77.27 -76.26
CA THR A 53 18.52 -76.99 -74.83
C THR A 53 19.51 -77.88 -74.08
N VAL A 54 20.32 -77.31 -73.20
CA VAL A 54 21.25 -78.02 -72.32
C VAL A 54 20.88 -77.71 -70.87
N THR A 55 20.87 -78.73 -70.01
CA THR A 55 20.59 -78.60 -68.58
C THR A 55 21.67 -79.30 -67.77
N PHE A 56 22.14 -78.67 -66.69
CA PHE A 56 23.06 -79.24 -65.71
C PHE A 56 22.54 -79.02 -64.28
N THR A 57 22.93 -79.87 -63.35
CA THR A 57 22.62 -79.74 -61.91
C THR A 57 23.90 -79.78 -61.07
N ASP A 58 23.93 -79.03 -59.95
CA ASP A 58 25.12 -78.75 -59.11
C ASP A 58 26.35 -78.39 -59.96
N VAL A 59 26.29 -77.22 -60.59
CA VAL A 59 27.40 -76.64 -61.37
C VAL A 59 28.23 -75.73 -60.48
N ARG A 60 29.55 -75.87 -60.52
CA ARG A 60 30.51 -75.01 -59.81
C ARG A 60 31.54 -74.47 -60.77
N VAL A 61 31.83 -73.18 -60.68
CA VAL A 61 32.82 -72.46 -61.48
C VAL A 61 33.84 -71.84 -60.53
N GLY A 62 35.12 -72.13 -60.71
CA GLY A 62 36.21 -71.64 -59.85
C GLY A 62 37.02 -72.76 -59.19
N GLY A 63 37.61 -72.47 -58.02
CA GLY A 63 38.36 -73.44 -57.23
C GLY A 63 37.46 -74.55 -56.67
N ALA A 64 38.04 -75.73 -56.43
CA ALA A 64 37.27 -76.84 -55.85
C ALA A 64 36.95 -76.65 -54.37
N GLU A 65 37.79 -75.91 -53.64
CA GLU A 65 37.58 -75.56 -52.23
C GLU A 65 36.97 -74.15 -52.06
N ASP A 66 37.09 -73.29 -53.07
CA ASP A 66 36.54 -71.93 -53.10
C ASP A 66 35.97 -71.62 -54.51
N PRO A 67 34.69 -71.98 -54.76
CA PRO A 67 34.03 -71.75 -56.04
C PRO A 67 33.50 -70.31 -56.16
N LEU A 68 33.88 -69.63 -57.23
CA LEU A 68 33.39 -68.29 -57.60
C LEU A 68 31.87 -68.27 -57.77
N LEU A 69 31.30 -69.28 -58.43
CA LEU A 69 29.86 -69.39 -58.69
C LEU A 69 29.40 -70.83 -58.52
N VAL A 70 28.36 -71.04 -57.70
CA VAL A 70 27.67 -72.33 -57.52
C VAL A 70 26.24 -72.19 -58.02
N ILE A 71 25.72 -73.14 -58.80
CA ILE A 71 24.36 -73.10 -59.35
C ILE A 71 23.69 -74.45 -59.11
N SER A 72 22.53 -74.46 -58.44
CA SER A 72 21.81 -75.71 -58.15
C SER A 72 21.27 -76.37 -59.42
N ARG A 73 20.69 -75.57 -60.33
CA ARG A 73 20.32 -76.02 -61.68
C ARG A 73 20.53 -74.91 -62.70
N PHE A 74 21.27 -75.24 -63.76
CA PHE A 74 21.53 -74.40 -64.91
C PHE A 74 20.78 -74.95 -66.11
N GLN A 75 20.08 -74.09 -66.86
CA GLN A 75 19.43 -74.47 -68.11
C GLN A 75 19.61 -73.36 -69.15
N ILE A 76 19.95 -73.73 -70.39
CA ILE A 76 20.16 -72.80 -71.50
C ILE A 76 19.47 -73.32 -72.77
N ARG A 77 18.72 -72.45 -73.44
CA ARG A 77 18.01 -72.73 -74.70
C ARG A 77 18.49 -71.77 -75.78
N MET A 78 18.93 -72.33 -76.91
CA MET A 78 19.60 -71.58 -77.98
C MET A 78 18.82 -71.66 -79.29
N GLU A 79 19.00 -70.67 -80.15
CA GLU A 79 18.38 -70.63 -81.49
C GLU A 79 19.22 -71.45 -82.49
N LEU A 80 18.61 -72.44 -83.16
CA LEU A 80 19.33 -73.37 -84.04
C LEU A 80 19.91 -72.72 -85.33
N PRO A 81 19.21 -71.83 -86.07
CA PRO A 81 19.76 -71.26 -87.30
C PRO A 81 20.98 -70.33 -87.13
N PRO A 82 21.06 -69.47 -86.08
CA PRO A 82 22.28 -68.71 -85.77
C PRO A 82 23.46 -69.58 -85.31
N LEU A 83 23.21 -70.62 -84.50
CA LEU A 83 24.24 -71.57 -84.05
C LEU A 83 25.01 -72.19 -85.22
N LEU A 84 24.33 -72.50 -86.34
CA LEU A 84 24.95 -73.03 -87.56
C LEU A 84 25.86 -72.03 -88.30
N LYS A 85 25.85 -70.74 -87.91
CA LYS A 85 26.71 -69.67 -88.45
C LYS A 85 27.83 -69.27 -87.48
N GLY A 86 27.83 -69.77 -86.25
CA GLY A 86 28.71 -69.32 -85.17
C GLY A 86 28.15 -68.15 -84.34
N GLU A 87 26.91 -67.71 -84.58
CA GLU A 87 26.22 -66.73 -83.74
C GLU A 87 25.56 -67.43 -82.54
N PHE A 88 25.87 -67.02 -81.31
CA PHE A 88 25.30 -67.61 -80.09
C PHE A 88 24.09 -66.79 -79.60
N ARG A 89 22.91 -67.14 -80.09
CA ARG A 89 21.64 -66.54 -79.64
C ARG A 89 20.94 -67.42 -78.63
N ILE A 90 20.81 -66.88 -77.43
CA ILE A 90 20.22 -67.55 -76.26
C ILE A 90 18.82 -66.99 -76.06
N LEU A 91 17.82 -67.84 -76.28
CA LEU A 91 16.40 -67.50 -76.20
C LEU A 91 15.95 -67.41 -74.73
N ASP A 92 16.30 -68.44 -73.95
CA ASP A 92 16.06 -68.49 -72.51
C ASP A 92 17.29 -69.08 -71.81
N MET A 93 17.65 -68.50 -70.69
CA MET A 93 18.63 -69.02 -69.74
C MET A 93 18.02 -68.99 -68.34
N THR A 94 18.17 -70.05 -67.56
CA THR A 94 17.63 -70.16 -66.20
C THR A 94 18.72 -70.63 -65.25
N LEU A 95 18.91 -69.87 -64.17
CA LEU A 95 19.79 -70.19 -63.07
C LEU A 95 18.92 -70.31 -61.80
N ASP A 96 18.74 -71.54 -61.31
CA ASP A 96 18.11 -71.83 -60.01
C ASP A 96 19.19 -71.89 -58.93
N ARG A 97 19.02 -71.06 -57.89
CA ARG A 97 19.95 -70.84 -56.78
C ARG A 97 21.40 -70.68 -57.24
N PRO A 98 21.73 -69.67 -58.07
CA PRO A 98 23.09 -69.24 -58.29
C PRO A 98 23.60 -68.46 -57.07
N HIS A 99 24.71 -68.89 -56.48
CA HIS A 99 25.44 -68.18 -55.43
C HIS A 99 26.80 -67.73 -55.97
N LEU A 100 27.00 -66.41 -56.08
CA LEU A 100 28.21 -65.77 -56.60
C LEU A 100 29.03 -65.16 -55.46
N THR A 101 30.30 -65.54 -55.32
CA THR A 101 31.21 -64.94 -54.33
C THR A 101 32.21 -64.01 -55.03
N ILE A 102 32.44 -62.82 -54.47
CA ILE A 102 33.36 -61.79 -55.00
C ILE A 102 34.24 -61.28 -53.84
N SER A 103 35.55 -61.47 -53.94
CA SER A 103 36.56 -60.88 -53.06
C SER A 103 37.00 -59.50 -53.57
N LEU A 104 37.23 -58.55 -52.66
CA LEU A 104 38.04 -57.34 -52.88
C LEU A 104 39.36 -57.49 -52.13
N ASP A 105 40.49 -57.23 -52.79
CA ASP A 105 41.83 -57.32 -52.19
C ASP A 105 42.19 -56.11 -51.29
N GLU A 106 43.39 -56.10 -50.71
CA GLU A 106 43.89 -55.00 -49.87
C GLU A 106 43.96 -53.64 -50.60
N ASP A 107 44.09 -53.64 -51.93
CA ASP A 107 44.05 -52.44 -52.79
C ASP A 107 42.61 -52.08 -53.22
N GLY A 108 41.60 -52.89 -52.84
CA GLY A 108 40.20 -52.72 -53.23
C GLY A 108 39.88 -53.19 -54.65
N ARG A 109 40.75 -53.98 -55.28
CA ARG A 109 40.51 -54.55 -56.61
C ARG A 109 39.65 -55.82 -56.50
N PRO A 110 38.63 -55.97 -57.36
CA PRO A 110 37.83 -57.19 -57.40
C PRO A 110 38.59 -58.40 -57.98
N ASP A 111 38.60 -59.51 -57.24
CA ASP A 111 39.40 -60.72 -57.56
C ASP A 111 39.02 -61.38 -58.90
N TRP A 112 37.75 -61.31 -59.30
CA TRP A 112 37.30 -61.77 -60.64
C TRP A 112 37.99 -61.06 -61.81
N LEU A 113 38.50 -59.83 -61.63
CA LEU A 113 39.33 -59.14 -62.63
C LEU A 113 40.79 -59.62 -62.58
N THR A 114 41.29 -59.97 -61.40
CA THR A 114 42.66 -60.47 -61.17
C THR A 114 42.83 -61.92 -61.65
N ALA A 115 41.77 -62.74 -61.55
CA ALA A 115 41.72 -64.12 -61.98
C ALA A 115 41.56 -64.31 -63.50
N MET A 116 41.14 -63.28 -64.26
CA MET A 116 41.01 -63.32 -65.73
C MET A 116 42.36 -63.21 -66.45
N GLN A 117 43.26 -64.18 -66.21
CA GLN A 117 44.48 -64.34 -67.00
C GLN A 117 44.17 -65.03 -68.34
N SER A 118 43.79 -64.20 -69.32
CA SER A 118 43.94 -64.40 -70.78
C SER A 118 43.97 -65.85 -71.31
N GLY A 119 42.84 -66.39 -71.78
CA GLY A 119 42.86 -67.66 -72.53
C GLY A 119 41.55 -68.35 -72.91
N GLY A 120 40.37 -67.86 -72.50
CA GLY A 120 39.09 -68.49 -72.83
C GLY A 120 38.63 -68.26 -74.28
N ALA A 121 38.07 -69.28 -74.92
CA ALA A 121 37.57 -69.22 -76.31
C ALA A 121 36.42 -68.23 -76.52
N LEU A 122 35.70 -67.82 -75.47
CA LEU A 122 34.71 -66.73 -75.54
C LEU A 122 35.37 -65.34 -75.71
N ALA A 123 36.65 -65.17 -75.41
CA ALA A 123 37.35 -63.89 -75.53
C ALA A 123 37.72 -63.54 -76.99
N ASP A 124 37.82 -64.53 -77.87
CA ASP A 124 38.08 -64.36 -79.31
C ASP A 124 36.78 -64.14 -80.13
N ILE A 125 35.61 -64.35 -79.52
CA ILE A 125 34.31 -64.11 -80.17
C ILE A 125 33.99 -62.61 -80.08
N ALA A 126 33.56 -62.01 -81.20
CA ALA A 126 33.14 -60.62 -81.17
C ALA A 126 31.93 -60.48 -80.25
N ALA A 127 31.97 -59.52 -79.31
CA ALA A 127 30.93 -59.35 -78.29
C ALA A 127 29.51 -59.13 -78.88
N ASP A 128 29.41 -58.71 -80.15
CA ASP A 128 28.17 -58.53 -80.90
C ASP A 128 27.54 -59.85 -81.44
N ASP A 129 28.28 -60.96 -81.46
CA ASP A 129 27.83 -62.28 -81.97
C ASP A 129 27.16 -63.16 -80.88
N VAL A 130 27.11 -62.69 -79.63
CA VAL A 130 26.51 -63.41 -78.48
C VAL A 130 25.40 -62.57 -77.87
N ALA A 131 24.16 -63.05 -77.91
CA ALA A 131 22.96 -62.31 -77.48
C ALA A 131 22.06 -63.13 -76.53
N PHE A 132 21.43 -62.44 -75.58
CA PHE A 132 20.55 -63.04 -74.55
C PHE A 132 19.18 -62.35 -74.58
N GLU A 133 18.17 -63.01 -75.12
CA GLU A 133 16.79 -62.47 -75.12
C GLU A 133 16.20 -62.42 -73.71
N ASN A 134 16.48 -63.44 -72.90
CA ASN A 134 15.94 -63.61 -71.57
C ASN A 134 16.85 -64.50 -70.69
N ILE A 135 17.34 -63.96 -69.57
CA ILE A 135 17.97 -64.72 -68.49
C ILE A 135 17.08 -64.58 -67.26
N SER A 136 16.77 -65.69 -66.62
CA SER A 136 15.98 -65.79 -65.39
C SER A 136 16.87 -66.32 -64.27
N ILE A 137 16.93 -65.59 -63.16
CA ILE A 137 17.59 -65.98 -61.93
C ILE A 137 16.50 -66.11 -60.88
N THR A 138 16.44 -67.26 -60.21
CA THR A 138 15.48 -67.56 -59.14
C THR A 138 16.25 -68.00 -57.90
N ASP A 139 15.86 -67.44 -56.76
CA ASP A 139 16.51 -67.65 -55.44
C ASP A 139 18.04 -67.44 -55.51
N GLY A 140 18.48 -66.41 -56.25
CA GLY A 140 19.89 -66.09 -56.42
C GLY A 140 20.49 -65.37 -55.22
N ALA A 141 21.79 -65.56 -54.99
CA ALA A 141 22.53 -64.89 -53.93
C ALA A 141 23.91 -64.40 -54.41
N VAL A 142 24.40 -63.31 -53.82
CA VAL A 142 25.71 -62.73 -54.07
C VAL A 142 26.37 -62.41 -52.73
N THR A 143 27.62 -62.82 -52.55
CA THR A 143 28.43 -62.52 -51.36
C THR A 143 29.67 -61.73 -51.77
N VAL A 144 29.83 -60.53 -51.22
CA VAL A 144 31.01 -59.68 -51.43
C VAL A 144 31.83 -59.63 -50.15
N VAL A 145 33.09 -60.05 -50.21
CA VAL A 145 34.03 -60.08 -49.07
C VAL A 145 35.09 -59.01 -49.29
N ASP A 146 35.14 -57.99 -48.42
CA ASP A 146 36.14 -56.92 -48.52
C ASP A 146 37.30 -57.15 -47.54
N ALA A 147 38.49 -57.51 -48.06
CA ALA A 147 39.67 -57.79 -47.24
C ALA A 147 40.16 -56.57 -46.44
N ARG A 148 39.83 -55.34 -46.86
CA ARG A 148 40.26 -54.09 -46.21
C ARG A 148 39.48 -53.77 -44.95
N SER A 149 38.23 -54.21 -44.88
CA SER A 149 37.31 -53.95 -43.76
C SER A 149 36.97 -55.21 -42.97
N GLY A 150 37.18 -56.40 -43.54
CA GLY A 150 36.73 -57.68 -42.99
C GLY A 150 35.20 -57.85 -43.04
N ILE A 151 34.49 -56.96 -43.73
CA ILE A 151 33.03 -56.99 -43.85
C ILE A 151 32.64 -57.88 -45.02
N THR A 152 31.66 -58.75 -44.78
CA THR A 152 31.00 -59.55 -45.80
C THR A 152 29.60 -58.99 -46.03
N HIS A 153 29.29 -58.59 -47.25
CA HIS A 153 27.96 -58.16 -47.69
C HIS A 153 27.26 -59.32 -48.40
N THR A 154 26.02 -59.63 -48.04
CA THR A 154 25.19 -60.58 -48.78
C THR A 154 23.99 -59.87 -49.41
N LEU A 155 23.62 -60.37 -50.59
CA LEU A 155 22.36 -60.12 -51.27
C LEU A 155 21.77 -61.49 -51.55
N ASP A 156 20.52 -61.70 -51.16
CA ASP A 156 19.87 -63.01 -51.10
C ASP A 156 18.49 -62.96 -51.78
N ASN A 157 17.83 -64.10 -51.97
CA ASN A 157 16.47 -64.24 -52.54
C ASN A 157 16.25 -63.44 -53.86
N ALA A 158 17.26 -63.38 -54.73
CA ALA A 158 17.22 -62.57 -55.95
C ALA A 158 16.37 -63.23 -57.06
N GLU A 159 15.29 -62.58 -57.44
CA GLU A 159 14.40 -62.98 -58.55
C GLU A 159 14.59 -62.03 -59.74
N LEU A 160 15.68 -62.21 -60.49
CA LEU A 160 16.12 -61.25 -61.51
C LEU A 160 15.83 -61.73 -62.93
N THR A 161 15.33 -60.82 -63.77
CA THR A 161 15.28 -60.98 -65.23
C THR A 161 16.34 -60.10 -65.89
N VAL A 162 17.28 -60.69 -66.63
CA VAL A 162 18.33 -59.98 -67.38
C VAL A 162 18.12 -60.13 -68.88
N LYS A 163 18.29 -59.04 -69.64
CA LYS A 163 18.19 -59.01 -71.11
C LYS A 163 19.37 -58.24 -71.70
N ALA A 164 19.99 -58.78 -72.74
CA ALA A 164 21.17 -58.19 -73.37
C ALA A 164 21.18 -58.43 -74.89
N ARG A 165 21.20 -57.36 -75.68
CA ARG A 165 21.27 -57.50 -77.15
C ARG A 165 22.61 -58.02 -77.65
N SER A 166 23.68 -57.75 -76.91
CA SER A 166 24.99 -58.35 -77.11
C SER A 166 25.79 -58.34 -75.80
N LEU A 167 26.93 -59.04 -75.74
CA LEU A 167 27.87 -58.96 -74.60
C LEU A 167 28.49 -57.55 -74.42
N ALA A 168 28.37 -56.66 -75.41
CA ALA A 168 28.74 -55.26 -75.29
C ALA A 168 27.62 -54.36 -74.72
N GLY A 169 26.42 -54.90 -74.47
CA GLY A 169 25.24 -54.17 -74.03
C GLY A 169 24.42 -53.54 -75.18
N PRO A 170 23.30 -52.85 -74.87
CA PRO A 170 22.81 -52.49 -73.54
C PRO A 170 22.27 -53.70 -72.77
N PHE A 171 22.54 -53.72 -71.48
CA PHE A 171 21.96 -54.66 -70.52
C PHE A 171 20.76 -54.02 -69.82
N ARG A 172 19.75 -54.84 -69.49
CA ARG A 172 18.63 -54.47 -68.62
C ARG A 172 18.41 -55.58 -67.60
N ILE A 173 18.34 -55.22 -66.33
CA ILE A 173 18.12 -56.11 -65.19
C ILE A 173 16.91 -55.56 -64.43
N ASP A 174 15.87 -56.37 -64.23
CA ASP A 174 14.69 -56.01 -63.44
C ASP A 174 14.34 -57.15 -62.48
N GLY A 175 14.02 -56.84 -61.22
CA GLY A 175 13.51 -57.83 -60.27
C GLY A 175 13.66 -57.41 -58.80
N PRO A 176 12.98 -58.10 -57.86
CA PRO A 176 13.24 -57.93 -56.45
C PRO A 176 14.50 -58.69 -55.99
N VAL A 177 15.15 -58.15 -54.96
CA VAL A 177 16.30 -58.74 -54.26
C VAL A 177 16.12 -58.51 -52.76
N GLU A 178 16.77 -59.30 -51.92
CA GLU A 178 16.81 -59.10 -50.47
C GLU A 178 18.22 -58.69 -50.05
N ILE A 179 18.33 -57.63 -49.24
CA ILE A 179 19.61 -57.11 -48.73
C ILE A 179 19.40 -56.83 -47.25
N ALA A 180 20.16 -57.50 -46.37
CA ALA A 180 20.05 -57.38 -44.91
C ALA A 180 18.60 -57.53 -44.39
N ASP A 181 17.94 -58.63 -44.76
CA ASP A 181 16.55 -58.98 -44.40
C ASP A 181 15.46 -57.96 -44.84
N GLU A 182 15.80 -57.01 -45.72
CA GLU A 182 14.83 -56.13 -46.37
C GLU A 182 14.74 -56.40 -47.88
N ARG A 183 13.50 -56.48 -48.39
CA ARG A 183 13.20 -56.67 -49.81
C ARG A 183 13.23 -55.34 -50.56
N TYR A 184 14.07 -55.26 -51.59
CA TYR A 184 14.17 -54.13 -52.51
C TYR A 184 13.61 -54.53 -53.88
N SER A 185 13.12 -53.55 -54.65
CA SER A 185 12.89 -53.72 -56.09
C SER A 185 13.93 -52.93 -56.88
N LEU A 186 14.62 -53.61 -57.79
CA LEU A 186 15.72 -53.10 -58.59
C LEU A 186 15.34 -53.04 -60.07
N SER A 187 15.67 -51.93 -60.73
CA SER A 187 15.68 -51.80 -62.19
C SER A 187 16.98 -51.11 -62.61
N LEU A 188 17.85 -51.84 -63.31
CA LEU A 188 19.15 -51.38 -63.78
C LEU A 188 19.22 -51.47 -65.31
N ALA A 189 19.69 -50.42 -65.96
CA ALA A 189 19.89 -50.37 -67.40
C ALA A 189 21.26 -49.77 -67.73
N THR A 190 21.96 -50.34 -68.70
CA THR A 190 23.27 -49.84 -69.14
C THR A 190 23.22 -49.31 -70.57
N GLY A 191 24.18 -48.45 -70.92
CA GLY A 191 24.55 -48.20 -72.31
C GLY A 191 25.31 -49.37 -72.93
N ARG A 192 25.82 -49.16 -74.15
CA ARG A 192 26.84 -50.03 -74.76
C ARG A 192 28.22 -49.65 -74.23
N LYS A 193 29.09 -50.62 -73.96
CA LYS A 193 30.46 -50.40 -73.49
C LYS A 193 31.26 -49.57 -74.53
N GLN A 194 32.02 -48.59 -74.04
CA GLN A 194 32.84 -47.70 -74.85
C GLN A 194 34.28 -48.25 -75.04
N ALA A 195 35.04 -47.66 -75.96
CA ALA A 195 36.38 -48.14 -76.33
C ALA A 195 37.45 -47.94 -75.24
N ASP A 196 37.22 -46.99 -74.33
CA ASP A 196 37.97 -46.74 -73.09
C ASP A 196 37.53 -47.65 -71.92
N GLY A 197 36.53 -48.51 -72.14
CA GLY A 197 35.94 -49.38 -71.13
C GLY A 197 34.76 -48.78 -70.37
N ALA A 198 34.46 -47.49 -70.54
CA ALA A 198 33.40 -46.81 -69.80
C ALA A 198 32.00 -47.32 -70.16
N LEU A 199 31.10 -47.34 -69.17
CA LEU A 199 29.74 -47.84 -69.29
C LEU A 199 28.77 -46.87 -68.63
N ARG A 200 27.85 -46.27 -69.39
CA ARG A 200 26.76 -45.49 -68.77
C ARG A 200 25.82 -46.46 -68.03
N VAL A 201 25.47 -46.15 -66.79
CA VAL A 201 24.54 -46.94 -65.98
C VAL A 201 23.44 -46.02 -65.46
N LYS A 202 22.20 -46.49 -65.58
CA LYS A 202 21.02 -45.87 -64.98
C LYS A 202 20.30 -46.90 -64.12
N GLY A 203 20.05 -46.57 -62.87
CA GLY A 203 19.42 -47.47 -61.91
C GLY A 203 18.29 -46.79 -61.15
N THR A 204 17.29 -47.57 -60.76
CA THR A 204 16.29 -47.21 -59.75
C THR A 204 16.19 -48.36 -58.75
N ILE A 205 16.22 -48.02 -57.47
CA ILE A 205 15.98 -48.95 -56.36
C ILE A 205 14.88 -48.38 -55.46
N THR A 206 13.92 -49.22 -55.08
CA THR A 206 12.79 -48.85 -54.19
C THR A 206 12.77 -49.86 -53.04
N PRO A 207 13.04 -49.44 -51.79
CA PRO A 207 12.95 -50.31 -50.61
C PRO A 207 11.52 -50.78 -50.35
N GLY A 208 11.38 -51.89 -49.63
CA GLY A 208 10.09 -52.52 -49.35
C GLY A 208 9.40 -51.98 -48.08
N GLN A 209 10.18 -51.54 -47.09
CA GLN A 209 9.64 -50.99 -45.83
C GLN A 209 9.59 -49.46 -45.82
N VAL A 210 10.42 -48.80 -46.63
CA VAL A 210 10.50 -47.32 -46.69
C VAL A 210 9.90 -46.79 -48.00
N SER A 211 8.90 -45.92 -47.88
CA SER A 211 8.25 -45.22 -49.01
C SER A 211 9.16 -44.18 -49.67
N MET A 212 10.23 -44.64 -50.33
CA MET A 212 11.09 -43.80 -51.17
C MET A 212 11.48 -44.51 -52.46
N SER A 213 11.77 -43.75 -53.51
CA SER A 213 12.52 -44.24 -54.67
C SER A 213 13.85 -43.53 -54.74
N ALA A 214 14.92 -44.30 -54.95
CA ALA A 214 16.26 -43.80 -55.19
C ALA A 214 16.64 -44.12 -56.64
N SER A 215 17.25 -43.17 -57.34
CA SER A 215 17.66 -43.34 -58.73
C SER A 215 19.01 -42.70 -59.01
N ILE A 216 19.76 -43.30 -59.92
CA ILE A 216 21.10 -42.88 -60.35
C ILE A 216 21.19 -42.87 -61.88
N ASP A 217 21.96 -41.93 -62.44
CA ASP A 217 22.31 -41.89 -63.87
C ASP A 217 23.74 -41.33 -64.00
N GLY A 218 24.67 -42.17 -64.45
CA GLY A 218 26.10 -41.85 -64.41
C GLY A 218 26.95 -42.77 -65.29
N ILE A 219 28.27 -42.64 -65.17
CA ILE A 219 29.26 -43.41 -65.91
C ILE A 219 30.06 -44.25 -64.92
N LEU A 220 30.01 -45.57 -65.10
CA LEU A 220 30.95 -46.51 -64.49
C LEU A 220 32.20 -46.57 -65.35
N SER A 221 33.35 -46.31 -64.75
CA SER A 221 34.68 -46.36 -65.36
C SER A 221 35.63 -47.18 -64.48
N SER A 222 36.88 -47.35 -64.93
CA SER A 222 37.92 -47.94 -64.09
C SER A 222 39.21 -47.13 -64.16
N LEU A 223 39.83 -46.93 -62.99
CA LEU A 223 41.11 -46.25 -62.82
C LEU A 223 42.05 -47.20 -62.06
N GLU A 224 43.19 -47.55 -62.67
CA GLU A 224 44.20 -48.47 -62.09
C GLU A 224 43.65 -49.85 -61.60
N GLY A 225 42.56 -50.31 -62.22
CA GLY A 225 41.86 -51.56 -61.89
C GLY A 225 40.74 -51.42 -60.87
N MET A 226 40.59 -50.26 -60.23
CA MET A 226 39.49 -49.96 -59.31
C MET A 226 38.26 -49.44 -60.08
N PRO A 227 37.03 -49.83 -59.72
CA PRO A 227 35.81 -49.22 -60.26
C PRO A 227 35.60 -47.80 -59.70
N ARG A 228 35.15 -46.88 -60.56
CA ARG A 228 34.75 -45.51 -60.20
C ARG A 228 33.42 -45.17 -60.87
N PHE A 229 32.52 -44.52 -60.14
CA PHE A 229 31.22 -44.10 -60.63
C PHE A 229 31.00 -42.59 -60.46
N ASP A 230 30.84 -41.90 -61.57
CA ASP A 230 30.57 -40.46 -61.64
C ASP A 230 29.13 -40.24 -62.15
N GLY A 231 28.25 -39.62 -61.36
CA GLY A 231 26.84 -39.56 -61.74
C GLY A 231 25.97 -38.53 -61.02
N GLY A 232 24.72 -38.44 -61.47
CA GLY A 232 23.65 -37.76 -60.73
C GLY A 232 22.83 -38.75 -59.93
N PHE A 233 22.36 -38.34 -58.76
CA PHE A 233 21.37 -39.08 -57.97
C PHE A 233 20.07 -38.27 -57.80
N GLN A 234 18.96 -38.97 -57.64
CA GLN A 234 17.68 -38.42 -57.21
C GLN A 234 16.98 -39.39 -56.26
N LEU A 235 16.74 -38.93 -55.03
CA LEU A 235 15.90 -39.57 -54.02
C LEU A 235 14.56 -38.83 -53.95
N LYS A 236 13.46 -39.57 -53.81
CA LYS A 236 12.11 -39.00 -53.67
C LYS A 236 11.27 -39.84 -52.71
N GLY A 237 10.65 -39.20 -51.72
CA GLY A 237 9.59 -39.80 -50.92
C GLY A 237 8.34 -40.12 -51.77
N ILE A 238 7.77 -41.31 -51.58
CA ILE A 238 6.58 -41.81 -52.28
C ILE A 238 5.36 -41.62 -51.37
N GLU A 239 4.26 -41.12 -51.95
CA GLU A 239 2.99 -40.81 -51.26
C GLU A 239 2.27 -42.08 -50.76
N GLN A 240 1.56 -41.97 -49.64
CA GLN A 240 0.60 -42.99 -49.18
C GLN A 240 -0.70 -42.34 -48.66
N GLY A 241 -1.79 -42.46 -49.42
CA GLY A 241 -3.16 -42.07 -49.01
C GLY A 241 -3.66 -40.74 -49.58
N GLU A 242 -4.97 -40.65 -49.83
CA GLU A 242 -5.60 -39.53 -50.57
C GLU A 242 -5.98 -38.29 -49.72
N ASP A 243 -5.96 -38.37 -48.39
CA ASP A 243 -6.76 -37.48 -47.52
C ASP A 243 -6.00 -36.48 -46.61
N GLN A 244 -4.70 -36.21 -46.86
CA GLN A 244 -3.94 -35.17 -46.13
C GLN A 244 -2.94 -34.42 -47.03
N PRO A 245 -2.63 -33.13 -46.75
CA PRO A 245 -1.57 -32.39 -47.45
C PRO A 245 -0.18 -32.88 -47.01
N GLN A 246 0.35 -33.89 -47.70
CA GLN A 246 1.58 -34.59 -47.30
C GLN A 246 2.88 -33.83 -47.64
N VAL A 247 3.86 -33.93 -46.74
CA VAL A 247 5.22 -33.39 -46.91
C VAL A 247 6.03 -34.30 -47.84
N VAL A 248 6.05 -33.96 -49.12
CA VAL A 248 6.94 -34.63 -50.08
C VAL A 248 8.35 -34.08 -49.91
N TRP A 249 9.34 -34.98 -49.77
CA TRP A 249 10.76 -34.62 -49.78
C TRP A 249 11.46 -35.19 -51.03
N THR A 250 12.46 -34.46 -51.51
CA THR A 250 13.31 -34.85 -52.65
C THR A 250 14.74 -34.42 -52.41
N ALA A 251 15.70 -35.32 -52.64
CA ALA A 251 17.13 -34.99 -52.63
C ALA A 251 17.72 -35.23 -54.03
N ASN A 252 18.50 -34.30 -54.54
CA ASN A 252 19.17 -34.46 -55.84
C ASN A 252 20.57 -33.83 -55.83
N GLY A 253 21.49 -34.40 -56.59
CA GLY A 253 22.85 -33.89 -56.65
C GLY A 253 23.74 -34.68 -57.60
N THR A 254 24.99 -34.25 -57.72
CA THR A 254 26.05 -34.99 -58.40
C THR A 254 26.97 -35.62 -57.38
N PHE A 255 27.41 -36.85 -57.64
CA PHE A 255 28.28 -37.61 -56.78
C PHE A 255 29.40 -38.32 -57.54
N GLU A 256 30.51 -38.51 -56.86
CA GLU A 256 31.64 -39.35 -57.25
C GLU A 256 31.77 -40.45 -56.18
N ALA A 257 31.89 -41.70 -56.61
CA ALA A 257 32.08 -42.86 -55.72
C ALA A 257 33.13 -43.82 -56.27
N ASP A 258 33.96 -44.38 -55.40
CA ASP A 258 34.94 -45.42 -55.74
C ASP A 258 34.79 -46.66 -54.84
N THR A 259 35.89 -47.30 -54.42
CA THR A 259 35.85 -48.48 -53.53
C THR A 259 35.93 -48.11 -52.04
N ALA A 260 36.14 -46.84 -51.69
CA ALA A 260 36.33 -46.37 -50.31
C ALA A 260 35.66 -45.02 -49.99
N HIS A 261 35.49 -44.15 -51.00
CA HIS A 261 35.01 -42.77 -50.88
C HIS A 261 33.70 -42.55 -51.65
N LEU A 262 32.81 -41.74 -51.06
CA LEU A 262 31.64 -41.13 -51.70
C LEU A 262 31.66 -39.63 -51.41
N THR A 263 31.70 -38.80 -52.45
CA THR A 263 31.65 -37.34 -52.34
C THR A 263 30.45 -36.77 -53.09
N VAL A 264 29.82 -35.75 -52.50
CA VAL A 264 28.72 -34.98 -53.07
C VAL A 264 29.07 -33.50 -52.92
N ASP A 265 29.69 -32.92 -53.96
CA ASP A 265 30.13 -31.51 -53.96
C ASP A 265 28.98 -30.49 -53.97
N LYS A 266 27.81 -30.92 -54.43
CA LYS A 266 26.56 -30.16 -54.40
C LYS A 266 25.35 -31.09 -54.37
N GLY A 267 24.76 -31.23 -53.19
CA GLY A 267 23.43 -31.79 -53.00
C GLY A 267 22.40 -30.70 -52.71
N GLU A 268 21.19 -30.87 -53.22
CA GLU A 268 20.02 -30.05 -52.92
C GLU A 268 18.96 -30.96 -52.29
N TYR A 269 18.56 -30.68 -51.05
CA TYR A 269 17.47 -31.37 -50.37
C TYR A 269 16.29 -30.41 -50.22
N HIS A 270 15.11 -30.81 -50.68
CA HIS A 270 13.87 -30.03 -50.60
C HIS A 270 12.81 -30.81 -49.83
N PHE A 271 12.03 -30.11 -49.01
CA PHE A 271 10.94 -30.67 -48.21
C PHE A 271 9.78 -29.67 -48.05
N GLY A 272 8.56 -30.19 -47.97
CA GLY A 272 7.34 -29.41 -47.79
C GLY A 272 6.38 -29.47 -49.00
N PRO A 273 5.17 -28.90 -48.87
CA PRO A 273 4.18 -28.86 -49.96
C PRO A 273 4.76 -28.17 -51.21
N GLN A 274 4.28 -28.55 -52.41
CA GLN A 274 4.88 -28.05 -53.66
C GLN A 274 4.95 -26.52 -53.78
N GLU A 275 4.00 -25.80 -53.18
CA GLU A 275 3.88 -24.34 -53.15
C GLU A 275 4.67 -23.67 -52.01
N ARG A 276 5.20 -24.45 -51.05
CA ARG A 276 5.83 -23.99 -49.80
C ARG A 276 7.14 -24.72 -49.49
N ARG A 277 7.88 -25.16 -50.51
CA ARG A 277 9.11 -25.98 -50.34
C ARG A 277 10.21 -25.17 -49.63
N SER A 278 10.69 -25.70 -48.52
CA SER A 278 11.97 -25.31 -47.92
C SER A 278 13.07 -26.22 -48.43
N GLY A 279 14.33 -25.80 -48.33
CA GLY A 279 15.44 -26.63 -48.80
C GLY A 279 16.82 -26.24 -48.26
N PHE A 280 17.72 -27.21 -48.35
CA PHE A 280 19.12 -27.15 -47.94
C PHE A 280 20.02 -27.39 -49.15
N ASP A 281 21.00 -26.50 -49.35
CA ASP A 281 22.17 -26.73 -50.19
C ASP A 281 23.26 -27.37 -49.31
N GLY A 282 23.84 -28.50 -49.72
CA GLY A 282 24.79 -29.23 -48.87
C GLY A 282 25.92 -29.95 -49.60
N ARG A 283 26.89 -30.40 -48.81
CA ARG A 283 28.01 -31.26 -49.20
C ARG A 283 28.11 -32.45 -48.26
N LEU A 284 28.38 -33.62 -48.83
CA LEU A 284 28.64 -34.85 -48.10
C LEU A 284 29.98 -35.42 -48.55
N GLU A 285 30.84 -35.71 -47.59
CA GLU A 285 32.02 -36.57 -47.76
C GLU A 285 31.81 -37.80 -46.88
N MET A 286 32.01 -38.99 -47.42
CA MET A 286 31.85 -40.25 -46.70
C MET A 286 32.96 -41.22 -47.07
N VAL A 287 33.65 -41.72 -46.06
CA VAL A 287 34.67 -42.76 -46.14
C VAL A 287 34.09 -44.03 -45.51
N TYR A 288 33.88 -45.07 -46.32
CA TYR A 288 33.22 -46.31 -45.88
C TYR A 288 34.16 -47.53 -45.77
N ALA A 289 35.43 -47.38 -46.16
CA ALA A 289 36.50 -48.35 -45.89
C ALA A 289 37.57 -47.75 -44.96
N GLY A 290 38.28 -48.58 -44.18
CA GLY A 290 39.30 -48.11 -43.23
C GLY A 290 38.72 -47.40 -41.99
N ASP A 291 39.20 -46.19 -41.65
CA ASP A 291 38.64 -45.38 -40.55
C ASP A 291 37.33 -44.72 -41.00
N ARG A 292 36.24 -45.50 -40.93
CA ARG A 292 34.90 -45.14 -41.43
C ARG A 292 34.38 -43.85 -40.80
N HIS A 293 34.19 -42.82 -41.62
CA HIS A 293 33.63 -41.54 -41.17
C HIS A 293 32.85 -40.78 -42.25
N PHE A 294 32.05 -39.79 -41.84
CA PHE A 294 31.40 -38.85 -42.75
C PHE A 294 31.44 -37.40 -42.24
N ASN A 295 31.36 -36.45 -43.17
CA ASN A 295 31.18 -35.03 -42.89
C ASN A 295 30.05 -34.47 -43.78
N LEU A 296 29.01 -33.92 -43.16
CA LEU A 296 27.86 -33.31 -43.82
C LEU A 296 27.78 -31.83 -43.46
N THR A 297 27.99 -30.95 -44.42
CA THR A 297 27.72 -29.51 -44.25
C THR A 297 26.45 -29.15 -45.02
N ALA A 298 25.46 -28.56 -44.38
CA ALA A 298 24.21 -28.13 -45.04
C ALA A 298 23.81 -26.70 -44.63
N ARG A 299 23.34 -25.92 -45.60
CA ARG A 299 22.86 -24.55 -45.41
C ARG A 299 21.46 -24.40 -45.98
N ALA A 300 20.54 -23.91 -45.16
CA ALA A 300 19.23 -23.44 -45.65
C ALA A 300 19.28 -21.92 -45.91
N LYS A 301 18.40 -21.41 -46.77
CA LYS A 301 18.19 -19.94 -46.89
C LYS A 301 17.30 -19.41 -45.76
N GLN A 302 16.22 -20.14 -45.50
CA GLN A 302 15.22 -19.88 -44.48
C GLN A 302 14.49 -21.18 -44.19
N ILE A 303 14.07 -21.39 -42.95
CA ILE A 303 13.09 -22.43 -42.57
C ILE A 303 11.89 -21.73 -41.94
N ASP A 304 10.68 -22.08 -42.33
CA ASP A 304 9.46 -21.38 -41.92
C ASP A 304 8.52 -22.38 -41.21
N LEU A 305 8.69 -22.53 -39.90
CA LEU A 305 7.93 -23.48 -39.08
C LEU A 305 6.45 -23.08 -39.00
N ASP A 306 6.15 -21.78 -39.02
CA ASP A 306 4.77 -21.26 -39.08
C ASP A 306 4.04 -21.71 -40.34
N ARG A 307 4.72 -21.82 -41.49
CA ARG A 307 4.14 -22.36 -42.73
C ARG A 307 4.16 -23.88 -42.87
N ILE A 308 5.08 -24.56 -42.17
CA ILE A 308 5.24 -26.02 -42.21
C ILE A 308 4.26 -26.71 -41.24
N TYR A 309 4.09 -26.16 -40.04
CA TYR A 309 3.29 -26.75 -38.96
C TYR A 309 2.07 -25.91 -38.55
N GLY A 310 1.97 -24.64 -38.96
CA GLY A 310 0.82 -23.75 -38.71
C GLY A 310 0.11 -23.27 -39.99
N GLY A 311 -0.74 -22.26 -39.85
CA GLY A 311 -1.44 -21.61 -40.96
C GLY A 311 -0.60 -20.57 -41.72
N GLY A 312 0.57 -20.20 -41.20
CA GLY A 312 1.48 -19.18 -41.74
C GLY A 312 1.47 -17.87 -40.94
N PRO A 313 1.96 -16.74 -41.48
CA PRO A 313 2.18 -15.50 -40.70
C PRO A 313 0.94 -14.80 -40.13
N GLN A 314 -0.26 -15.35 -40.30
CA GLN A 314 -1.52 -14.85 -39.71
C GLN A 314 -2.13 -15.85 -38.71
N ASP A 315 -1.53 -17.03 -38.59
CA ASP A 315 -1.93 -18.15 -37.74
C ASP A 315 -0.66 -18.98 -37.45
N PRO A 316 0.30 -18.40 -36.69
CA PRO A 316 1.63 -18.99 -36.48
C PRO A 316 1.55 -20.27 -35.64
N VAL A 317 2.56 -21.13 -35.74
CA VAL A 317 2.56 -22.39 -34.98
C VAL A 317 2.83 -22.12 -33.50
N ASN A 318 2.09 -22.79 -32.61
CA ASN A 318 2.38 -22.76 -31.18
C ASN A 318 3.78 -23.36 -30.91
N LEU A 319 4.63 -22.65 -30.15
CA LEU A 319 6.02 -23.07 -29.91
C LEU A 319 6.15 -24.41 -29.17
N SER A 320 5.19 -24.75 -28.30
CA SER A 320 5.19 -26.06 -27.62
C SER A 320 4.85 -27.21 -28.58
N GLU A 321 3.98 -26.98 -29.56
CA GLU A 321 3.71 -27.95 -30.62
C GLU A 321 4.88 -28.05 -31.60
N ALA A 322 5.42 -26.91 -32.05
CA ALA A 322 6.55 -26.86 -32.98
C ALA A 322 7.80 -27.57 -32.43
N SER A 323 8.13 -27.34 -31.16
CA SER A 323 9.25 -28.01 -30.49
C SER A 323 9.04 -29.51 -30.36
N ALA A 324 7.82 -29.97 -30.05
CA ALA A 324 7.48 -31.40 -30.06
C ALA A 324 7.66 -32.02 -31.45
N LYS A 325 7.16 -31.38 -32.52
CA LYS A 325 7.36 -31.86 -33.91
C LYS A 325 8.84 -31.93 -34.31
N VAL A 326 9.66 -30.95 -33.92
CA VAL A 326 11.10 -30.94 -34.18
C VAL A 326 11.80 -32.08 -33.42
N ILE A 327 11.44 -32.32 -32.16
CA ILE A 327 11.97 -33.44 -31.37
C ILE A 327 11.61 -34.79 -32.01
N ASP A 328 10.38 -34.95 -32.53
CA ASP A 328 9.97 -36.18 -33.22
C ASP A 328 10.73 -36.40 -34.54
N VAL A 329 11.05 -35.34 -35.29
CA VAL A 329 11.95 -35.42 -36.46
C VAL A 329 13.35 -35.85 -36.03
N LEU A 330 13.90 -35.31 -34.93
CA LEU A 330 15.22 -35.70 -34.40
C LEU A 330 15.27 -37.16 -33.94
N LYS A 331 14.18 -37.70 -33.35
CA LYS A 331 14.05 -39.13 -33.02
C LYS A 331 14.05 -40.03 -34.26
N GLY A 332 13.58 -39.53 -35.39
CA GLY A 332 13.53 -40.25 -36.67
C GLY A 332 14.83 -40.21 -37.49
N LEU A 333 15.84 -39.43 -37.09
CA LEU A 333 17.11 -39.37 -37.81
C LEU A 333 17.92 -40.67 -37.65
N PRO A 334 18.31 -41.35 -38.75
CA PRO A 334 19.20 -42.50 -38.65
C PRO A 334 20.57 -42.06 -38.12
N ILE A 335 21.11 -42.82 -37.17
CA ILE A 335 22.47 -42.62 -36.65
C ILE A 335 23.36 -43.69 -37.30
N PRO A 336 24.26 -43.33 -38.24
CA PRO A 336 25.15 -44.27 -38.90
C PRO A 336 26.11 -44.95 -37.91
N ASP A 337 26.47 -46.20 -38.18
CA ASP A 337 27.52 -46.92 -37.44
C ASP A 337 28.92 -46.58 -37.99
N MET A 338 29.26 -45.30 -37.89
CA MET A 338 30.53 -44.68 -38.28
C MET A 338 30.64 -43.30 -37.61
N LYS A 339 31.86 -42.78 -37.44
CA LYS A 339 32.04 -41.43 -36.86
C LYS A 339 31.54 -40.38 -37.85
N GLY A 340 31.01 -39.26 -37.40
CA GLY A 340 30.79 -38.15 -38.32
C GLY A 340 30.31 -36.85 -37.70
N THR A 341 30.45 -35.80 -38.51
CA THR A 341 30.07 -34.43 -38.18
C THR A 341 28.93 -33.97 -39.09
N ILE A 342 27.95 -33.26 -38.52
CA ILE A 342 26.92 -32.52 -39.26
C ILE A 342 26.98 -31.07 -38.82
N SER A 343 27.30 -30.16 -39.76
CA SER A 343 27.25 -28.71 -39.56
C SER A 343 26.07 -28.11 -40.33
N LEU A 344 25.12 -27.53 -39.62
CA LEU A 344 23.93 -26.87 -40.14
C LEU A 344 24.04 -25.36 -39.95
N ASP A 345 23.85 -24.59 -41.03
CA ASP A 345 23.86 -23.12 -41.03
C ASP A 345 22.53 -22.59 -41.59
N ILE A 346 21.70 -22.02 -40.71
CA ILE A 346 20.35 -21.55 -41.05
C ILE A 346 20.26 -20.06 -40.64
N PRO A 347 20.42 -19.12 -41.60
CA PRO A 347 20.46 -17.69 -41.29
C PRO A 347 19.18 -17.16 -40.64
N VAL A 348 18.01 -17.72 -41.00
CA VAL A 348 16.70 -17.35 -40.48
C VAL A 348 15.81 -18.58 -40.29
N VAL A 349 15.20 -18.70 -39.10
CA VAL A 349 14.06 -19.61 -38.84
C VAL A 349 12.86 -18.77 -38.44
N VAL A 350 11.67 -19.03 -38.98
CA VAL A 350 10.42 -18.39 -38.57
C VAL A 350 9.65 -19.35 -37.68
N ALA A 351 9.24 -18.91 -36.50
CA ALA A 351 8.41 -19.70 -35.58
C ALA A 351 7.68 -18.79 -34.59
N GLY A 352 6.42 -19.09 -34.28
CA GLY A 352 5.62 -18.30 -33.34
C GLY A 352 5.38 -16.86 -33.80
N GLY A 353 5.36 -16.62 -35.12
CA GLY A 353 5.18 -15.29 -35.72
C GLY A 353 6.46 -14.45 -35.82
N GLU A 354 7.59 -14.93 -35.31
CA GLU A 354 8.82 -14.16 -35.14
C GLU A 354 10.04 -14.77 -35.85
N LEU A 355 11.11 -13.98 -35.97
CA LEU A 355 12.35 -14.35 -36.67
C LEU A 355 13.49 -14.72 -35.71
N LEU A 356 13.88 -15.99 -35.72
CA LEU A 356 15.14 -16.47 -35.13
C LEU A 356 16.26 -16.30 -36.16
N GLN A 357 17.44 -15.88 -35.75
CA GLN A 357 18.56 -15.52 -36.63
C GLN A 357 19.85 -16.27 -36.27
N GLU A 358 20.73 -16.47 -37.24
CA GLU A 358 22.05 -17.12 -37.06
C GLU A 358 21.98 -18.50 -36.37
N VAL A 359 20.95 -19.28 -36.68
CA VAL A 359 20.75 -20.61 -36.10
C VAL A 359 21.79 -21.58 -36.68
N LYS A 360 22.72 -22.03 -35.82
CA LYS A 360 23.82 -22.93 -36.17
C LYS A 360 23.81 -24.15 -35.27
N ALA A 361 23.98 -25.33 -35.87
CA ALA A 361 24.07 -26.59 -35.15
C ALA A 361 25.25 -27.42 -35.67
N ASP A 362 26.24 -27.66 -34.83
CA ASP A 362 27.36 -28.57 -35.05
C ASP A 362 27.13 -29.82 -34.19
N LEU A 363 26.97 -30.96 -34.85
CA LEU A 363 26.61 -32.25 -34.27
C LEU A 363 27.68 -33.30 -34.59
N GLU A 364 28.06 -34.09 -33.60
CA GLU A 364 28.96 -35.24 -33.73
C GLU A 364 28.21 -36.54 -33.39
N THR A 365 28.45 -37.61 -34.11
CA THR A 365 27.87 -38.94 -33.79
C THR A 365 28.34 -39.45 -32.43
N ARG A 366 27.43 -39.96 -31.59
CA ARG A 366 27.78 -40.72 -30.37
C ARG A 366 26.97 -42.01 -30.25
N PRO A 367 27.42 -43.00 -29.44
CA PRO A 367 26.66 -44.23 -29.21
C PRO A 367 25.22 -43.93 -28.73
N GLY A 368 24.22 -44.26 -29.56
CA GLY A 368 22.80 -44.04 -29.27
C GLY A 368 22.28 -42.61 -29.49
N GLY A 369 23.09 -41.68 -30.01
CA GLY A 369 22.67 -40.29 -30.18
C GLY A 369 23.68 -39.39 -30.88
N TRP A 370 23.66 -38.12 -30.50
CA TRP A 370 24.49 -37.04 -31.02
C TRP A 370 25.11 -36.26 -29.86
N HIS A 371 26.37 -35.87 -30.00
CA HIS A 371 26.95 -34.80 -29.21
C HIS A 371 26.72 -33.49 -29.93
N ILE A 372 26.11 -32.53 -29.26
CA ILE A 372 25.91 -31.17 -29.75
C ILE A 372 27.13 -30.38 -29.32
N SER A 373 28.12 -30.26 -30.19
CA SER A 373 29.34 -29.48 -29.96
C SER A 373 29.04 -27.98 -29.97
N ARG A 374 27.98 -27.57 -30.68
CA ARG A 374 27.38 -26.23 -30.58
C ARG A 374 25.97 -26.22 -31.16
N LEU A 375 24.99 -25.74 -30.41
CA LEU A 375 23.71 -25.28 -30.96
C LEU A 375 23.46 -23.85 -30.46
N ALA A 376 23.43 -22.86 -31.35
CA ALA A 376 23.30 -21.46 -30.99
C ALA A 376 22.44 -20.66 -31.99
N GLY A 377 21.86 -19.56 -31.52
CA GLY A 377 21.11 -18.62 -32.36
C GLY A 377 20.68 -17.37 -31.60
N ARG A 378 20.10 -16.41 -32.32
CA ARG A 378 19.37 -15.27 -31.73
C ARG A 378 17.88 -15.50 -31.85
N ILE A 379 17.16 -15.28 -30.76
CA ILE A 379 15.70 -15.40 -30.65
C ILE A 379 15.11 -14.02 -30.22
N PRO A 380 13.78 -13.83 -30.23
CA PRO A 380 13.16 -12.55 -29.92
C PRO A 380 13.58 -11.92 -28.59
N GLY A 381 13.43 -10.60 -28.50
CA GLY A 381 13.89 -9.81 -27.35
C GLY A 381 15.41 -9.58 -27.29
N ARG A 382 16.09 -9.54 -28.46
CA ARG A 382 17.56 -9.44 -28.56
C ARG A 382 18.26 -10.52 -27.73
N THR A 383 17.73 -11.73 -27.76
CA THR A 383 18.18 -12.83 -26.90
C THR A 383 19.14 -13.72 -27.66
N THR A 384 20.35 -13.94 -27.13
CA THR A 384 21.26 -14.97 -27.62
C THR A 384 21.12 -16.23 -26.77
N ILE A 385 20.89 -17.37 -27.42
CA ILE A 385 20.88 -18.70 -26.78
C ILE A 385 21.99 -19.56 -27.37
N ALA A 386 22.68 -20.32 -26.51
CA ALA A 386 23.62 -21.36 -26.91
C ALA A 386 23.53 -22.55 -25.96
N THR A 387 23.74 -23.76 -26.47
CA THR A 387 23.76 -25.00 -25.70
C THR A 387 24.76 -26.00 -26.29
N GLU A 388 25.42 -26.76 -25.42
CA GLU A 388 26.42 -27.79 -25.74
C GLU A 388 26.16 -29.01 -24.86
N GLY A 389 26.16 -30.23 -25.41
CA GLY A 389 25.91 -31.43 -24.60
C GLY A 389 25.46 -32.67 -25.37
N ASP A 390 25.09 -33.71 -24.65
CA ASP A 390 24.77 -35.03 -25.22
C ASP A 390 23.27 -35.22 -25.38
N LEU A 391 22.84 -35.52 -26.62
CA LEU A 391 21.47 -35.82 -27.03
C LEU A 391 21.34 -37.30 -27.39
N VAL A 392 20.73 -38.09 -26.51
CA VAL A 392 20.37 -39.49 -26.76
C VAL A 392 18.95 -39.55 -27.33
N VAL A 393 18.79 -40.25 -28.46
CA VAL A 393 17.48 -40.44 -29.12
C VAL A 393 17.13 -41.91 -29.37
N ARG A 394 18.10 -42.83 -29.28
CA ARG A 394 17.83 -44.27 -29.44
C ARG A 394 17.24 -44.85 -28.13
N ASN A 395 16.12 -45.55 -28.24
CA ASN A 395 15.33 -46.18 -27.16
C ASN A 395 14.64 -45.23 -26.16
N LYS A 396 15.29 -44.17 -25.69
CA LYS A 396 14.74 -43.14 -24.79
C LYS A 396 15.30 -41.78 -25.17
N PHE A 397 14.50 -40.73 -25.01
CA PHE A 397 14.97 -39.37 -25.22
C PHE A 397 15.63 -38.85 -23.93
N SER A 398 16.87 -38.37 -24.04
CA SER A 398 17.48 -37.57 -22.99
C SER A 398 18.49 -36.58 -23.54
N TYR A 399 18.47 -35.35 -23.05
CA TYR A 399 19.50 -34.35 -23.31
C TYR A 399 20.20 -33.97 -22.02
N ARG A 400 21.53 -33.86 -22.02
CA ARG A 400 22.31 -33.31 -20.89
C ARG A 400 23.40 -32.39 -21.41
N GLY A 401 23.33 -31.10 -21.04
CA GLY A 401 24.25 -30.09 -21.55
C GLY A 401 24.33 -28.84 -20.70
N SER A 402 25.29 -27.96 -21.01
CA SER A 402 25.33 -26.58 -20.54
C SER A 402 24.51 -25.70 -21.47
N VAL A 403 23.68 -24.82 -20.89
CA VAL A 403 22.89 -23.81 -21.59
C VAL A 403 23.28 -22.42 -21.10
N SER A 404 23.41 -21.48 -22.03
CA SER A 404 23.58 -20.05 -21.76
C SER A 404 22.55 -19.26 -22.54
N LEU A 405 21.84 -18.35 -21.88
CA LEU A 405 20.84 -17.45 -22.46
C LEU A 405 21.10 -16.04 -21.94
N ASN A 406 21.23 -15.07 -22.83
CA ASN A 406 21.38 -13.65 -22.48
C ASN A 406 20.36 -12.82 -23.26
N SER A 407 19.47 -12.11 -22.57
CA SER A 407 18.37 -11.34 -23.15
C SER A 407 18.44 -9.87 -22.74
N GLU A 408 18.58 -8.98 -23.71
CA GLU A 408 18.52 -7.52 -23.46
C GLU A 408 17.07 -7.01 -23.32
N GLN A 409 16.08 -7.76 -23.79
CA GLN A 409 14.65 -7.39 -23.76
C GLN A 409 13.76 -8.60 -23.39
N PRO A 410 13.87 -9.14 -22.17
CA PRO A 410 13.16 -10.36 -21.76
C PRO A 410 11.63 -10.27 -21.85
N GLY A 411 11.03 -9.08 -21.74
CA GLY A 411 9.59 -8.92 -21.98
C GLY A 411 9.15 -9.29 -23.40
N ALA A 412 10.00 -9.05 -24.41
CA ALA A 412 9.73 -9.46 -25.80
C ALA A 412 10.04 -10.95 -26.04
N LEU A 413 10.97 -11.53 -25.29
CA LEU A 413 11.19 -12.98 -25.25
C LEU A 413 9.95 -13.71 -24.68
N ALA A 414 9.40 -13.20 -23.57
CA ALA A 414 8.22 -13.77 -22.92
C ALA A 414 6.95 -13.64 -23.79
N ALA A 415 6.74 -12.48 -24.43
CA ALA A 415 5.63 -12.29 -25.36
C ALA A 415 5.65 -13.29 -26.52
N TRP A 416 6.84 -13.67 -27.00
CA TRP A 416 7.00 -14.72 -28.01
C TRP A 416 6.68 -16.12 -27.48
N LEU A 417 7.03 -16.42 -26.21
CA LEU A 417 6.82 -17.74 -25.60
C LEU A 417 5.35 -18.10 -25.33
N GLY A 418 4.42 -17.14 -25.34
CA GLY A 418 3.02 -17.40 -25.68
C GLY A 418 1.96 -17.33 -24.57
N GLU A 419 2.07 -16.42 -23.59
CA GLU A 419 0.91 -15.97 -22.79
C GLU A 419 0.71 -14.45 -22.91
N ASN A 420 -0.52 -13.98 -22.71
CA ASN A 420 -0.90 -12.56 -22.82
C ASN A 420 -0.22 -11.73 -21.71
N ALA A 421 1.00 -11.27 -21.97
CA ALA A 421 1.61 -10.19 -21.24
C ALA A 421 0.86 -8.88 -21.57
N ASP A 422 -0.17 -8.55 -20.76
CA ASP A 422 -0.69 -7.18 -20.68
C ASP A 422 0.49 -6.24 -20.48
N GLY A 423 0.72 -5.37 -21.47
CA GLY A 423 2.05 -4.83 -21.74
C GLY A 423 2.55 -3.78 -20.75
N SER A 424 2.99 -4.19 -19.56
CA SER A 424 3.72 -3.32 -18.63
C SER A 424 4.57 -4.04 -17.58
N THR A 425 5.77 -4.49 -17.93
CA THR A 425 6.89 -4.59 -16.97
C THR A 425 8.22 -4.23 -17.64
N ARG A 426 9.03 -3.40 -16.97
CA ARG A 426 10.43 -3.14 -17.35
C ARG A 426 11.31 -4.24 -16.75
N ILE A 427 11.11 -5.48 -17.20
CA ILE A 427 12.00 -6.59 -16.81
C ILE A 427 13.41 -6.23 -17.30
N GLN A 428 14.37 -6.17 -16.37
CA GLN A 428 15.74 -5.76 -16.65
C GLN A 428 16.45 -6.83 -17.50
N PRO A 429 17.53 -6.48 -18.24
CA PRO A 429 18.34 -7.45 -18.96
C PRO A 429 18.75 -8.62 -18.05
N ILE A 430 18.63 -9.84 -18.57
CA ILE A 430 18.84 -11.08 -17.83
C ILE A 430 19.87 -11.94 -18.55
N SER A 431 20.87 -12.41 -17.80
CA SER A 431 21.80 -13.45 -18.25
C SER A 431 21.57 -14.70 -17.40
N LEU A 432 21.50 -15.87 -18.02
CA LEU A 432 21.24 -17.16 -17.40
C LEU A 432 22.26 -18.18 -17.91
N GLU A 433 22.94 -18.83 -16.99
CA GLU A 433 23.82 -19.97 -17.26
C GLU A 433 23.41 -21.15 -16.37
N GLY A 434 23.54 -22.38 -16.87
CA GLY A 434 23.26 -23.56 -16.08
C GLY A 434 23.48 -24.87 -16.84
N ARG A 435 23.33 -26.00 -16.14
CA ARG A 435 23.34 -27.34 -16.73
C ARG A 435 21.91 -27.88 -16.83
N VAL A 436 21.42 -28.06 -18.04
CA VAL A 436 20.10 -28.64 -18.31
C VAL A 436 20.21 -30.16 -18.46
N SER A 437 19.29 -30.89 -17.83
CA SER A 437 19.04 -32.32 -18.04
C SER A 437 17.57 -32.51 -18.39
N LEU A 438 17.27 -32.98 -19.60
CA LEU A 438 15.92 -33.33 -20.07
C LEU A 438 15.82 -34.84 -20.22
N VAL A 439 14.69 -35.43 -19.84
CA VAL A 439 14.33 -36.84 -20.06
C VAL A 439 12.84 -36.94 -20.38
N ASP A 440 12.38 -38.08 -20.91
CA ASP A 440 10.95 -38.36 -21.20
C ASP A 440 9.98 -38.08 -20.01
N THR A 441 10.50 -38.04 -18.77
CA THR A 441 9.72 -37.87 -17.53
C THR A 441 10.00 -36.56 -16.78
N GLY A 442 10.76 -35.61 -17.33
CA GLY A 442 11.07 -34.39 -16.61
C GLY A 442 12.26 -33.57 -17.12
N ALA A 443 12.49 -32.45 -16.45
CA ALA A 443 13.56 -31.50 -16.72
C ALA A 443 14.21 -31.04 -15.41
N ALA A 444 15.53 -30.87 -15.40
CA ALA A 444 16.26 -30.23 -14.32
C ALA A 444 17.25 -29.20 -14.88
N LEU A 445 17.43 -28.11 -14.15
CA LEU A 445 18.40 -27.04 -14.41
C LEU A 445 19.25 -26.87 -13.15
N GLU A 446 20.44 -27.45 -13.19
CA GLU A 446 21.41 -27.50 -12.09
C GLU A 446 22.47 -26.41 -12.25
N ASN A 447 23.06 -25.95 -11.14
CA ASN A 447 24.07 -24.88 -11.14
C ASN A 447 23.56 -23.64 -11.88
N LEU A 448 22.27 -23.33 -11.71
CA LEU A 448 21.65 -22.15 -12.27
C LEU A 448 22.36 -20.92 -11.70
N ARG A 449 22.82 -20.03 -12.58
CA ARG A 449 23.30 -18.68 -12.28
C ARG A 449 22.48 -17.71 -13.12
N VAL A 450 21.79 -16.79 -12.48
CA VAL A 450 21.02 -15.72 -13.12
C VAL A 450 21.60 -14.39 -12.67
N GLU A 451 21.92 -13.52 -13.62
CA GLU A 451 22.39 -12.16 -13.39
C GLU A 451 21.32 -11.17 -13.87
N LEU A 452 20.90 -10.29 -12.96
CA LEU A 452 19.79 -9.35 -13.11
C LEU A 452 20.24 -7.99 -12.56
N ASP A 453 20.77 -7.13 -13.43
CA ASP A 453 21.31 -5.78 -13.11
C ASP A 453 22.33 -5.75 -11.94
N ASP A 454 21.87 -5.62 -10.69
CA ASP A 454 22.68 -5.60 -9.47
C ASP A 454 22.56 -6.87 -8.59
N ALA A 455 21.79 -7.87 -9.02
CA ALA A 455 21.57 -9.13 -8.33
C ALA A 455 22.18 -10.34 -9.08
N VAL A 456 22.82 -11.23 -8.33
CA VAL A 456 23.22 -12.57 -8.78
C VAL A 456 22.46 -13.61 -7.96
N ILE A 457 21.64 -14.42 -8.64
CA ILE A 457 20.87 -15.52 -8.07
C ILE A 457 21.51 -16.83 -8.50
N THR A 458 21.78 -17.71 -7.55
CA THR A 458 22.35 -19.04 -7.79
C THR A 458 21.41 -20.14 -7.29
N GLY A 459 21.45 -21.34 -7.88
CA GLY A 459 20.65 -22.46 -7.35
C GLY A 459 20.31 -23.54 -8.38
N GLY A 460 19.04 -23.96 -8.38
CA GLY A 460 18.52 -24.95 -9.32
C GLY A 460 17.01 -25.11 -9.30
N LEU A 461 16.51 -25.67 -10.39
CA LEU A 461 15.11 -25.97 -10.66
C LEU A 461 14.99 -27.44 -11.09
N SER A 462 14.00 -28.18 -10.59
CA SER A 462 13.70 -29.53 -11.06
C SER A 462 12.21 -29.77 -11.18
N PHE A 463 11.79 -30.39 -12.27
CA PHE A 463 10.41 -30.81 -12.52
C PHE A 463 10.38 -32.26 -13.02
N ARG A 464 9.58 -33.11 -12.38
CA ARG A 464 9.50 -34.56 -12.68
C ARG A 464 8.05 -35.03 -12.70
N LYS A 465 7.64 -35.68 -13.79
CA LYS A 465 6.38 -36.42 -13.90
C LYS A 465 6.63 -37.91 -13.71
N PRO A 466 6.46 -38.47 -12.50
CA PRO A 466 6.61 -39.91 -12.30
C PRO A 466 5.50 -40.68 -13.04
N HIS A 467 5.74 -41.95 -13.40
CA HIS A 467 4.74 -42.77 -14.10
C HIS A 467 3.49 -43.08 -13.25
N GLN A 468 3.59 -42.93 -11.93
CA GLN A 468 2.51 -43.01 -10.95
C GLN A 468 2.80 -42.01 -9.83
N GLY A 469 1.79 -41.28 -9.36
CA GLY A 469 1.93 -40.23 -8.34
C GLY A 469 1.62 -38.84 -8.89
N ARG A 470 1.87 -37.83 -8.04
CA ARG A 470 1.78 -36.40 -8.39
C ARG A 470 3.06 -35.97 -9.10
N ASP A 471 2.98 -34.90 -9.90
CA ASP A 471 4.17 -34.25 -10.45
C ASP A 471 5.02 -33.70 -9.29
N GLU A 472 6.34 -33.61 -9.45
CA GLU A 472 7.25 -33.05 -8.44
C GLU A 472 7.93 -31.80 -8.99
N PHE A 473 7.95 -30.74 -8.19
CA PHE A 473 8.61 -29.47 -8.47
C PHE A 473 9.53 -29.09 -7.31
N GLY A 474 10.77 -28.74 -7.63
CA GLY A 474 11.78 -28.29 -6.68
C GLY A 474 12.42 -27.00 -7.14
N LEU A 475 12.50 -26.02 -6.25
CA LEU A 475 13.18 -24.74 -6.47
C LEU A 475 14.11 -24.45 -5.29
N SER A 476 15.39 -24.31 -5.56
CA SER A 476 16.40 -23.88 -4.59
C SER A 476 17.08 -22.63 -5.14
N LEU A 477 17.00 -21.50 -4.41
CA LEU A 477 17.58 -20.22 -4.79
C LEU A 477 18.39 -19.60 -3.63
N VAL A 478 19.57 -19.10 -3.95
CA VAL A 478 20.47 -18.37 -3.04
C VAL A 478 20.97 -17.12 -3.76
N ALA A 479 20.72 -15.94 -3.19
CA ALA A 479 21.14 -14.65 -3.75
C ALA A 479 21.80 -13.75 -2.69
N ASP A 480 22.66 -12.83 -3.12
CA ASP A 480 23.10 -11.75 -2.23
C ASP A 480 21.98 -10.71 -2.06
N ARG A 481 21.30 -10.34 -3.15
CA ARG A 481 20.12 -9.46 -3.15
C ARG A 481 19.00 -10.06 -4.00
N LEU A 482 17.78 -10.05 -3.49
CA LEU A 482 16.63 -10.69 -4.14
C LEU A 482 15.39 -9.79 -4.12
N ASN A 483 15.03 -9.22 -5.26
CA ASN A 483 13.75 -8.54 -5.41
C ASN A 483 12.65 -9.58 -5.69
N ILE A 484 11.76 -9.81 -4.72
CA ILE A 484 10.70 -10.81 -4.81
C ILE A 484 9.64 -10.42 -5.85
N ASP A 485 9.37 -9.13 -6.04
CA ASP A 485 8.46 -8.64 -7.08
C ASP A 485 9.01 -8.98 -8.49
N GLN A 486 10.32 -8.81 -8.71
CA GLN A 486 10.97 -9.21 -9.97
C GLN A 486 10.98 -10.73 -10.17
N VAL A 487 11.12 -11.52 -9.11
CA VAL A 487 11.03 -12.98 -9.18
C VAL A 487 9.59 -13.43 -9.45
N GLU A 488 8.59 -12.78 -8.85
CA GLU A 488 7.16 -12.99 -9.16
C GLU A 488 6.90 -12.72 -10.65
N ASP A 489 7.35 -11.58 -11.16
CA ASP A 489 7.26 -11.20 -12.57
C ASP A 489 7.96 -12.23 -13.48
N MET A 490 9.17 -12.68 -13.14
CA MET A 490 9.90 -13.67 -13.94
C MET A 490 9.24 -15.05 -13.94
N LEU A 491 8.71 -15.50 -12.79
CA LEU A 491 7.98 -16.78 -12.69
C LEU A 491 6.70 -16.77 -13.53
N ARG A 492 6.04 -15.62 -13.69
CA ARG A 492 4.91 -15.43 -14.61
C ARG A 492 5.29 -15.59 -16.10
N LEU A 493 6.57 -15.43 -16.47
CA LEU A 493 7.03 -15.61 -17.87
C LEU A 493 7.34 -17.07 -18.23
N VAL A 494 7.68 -17.89 -17.23
CA VAL A 494 8.20 -19.26 -17.42
C VAL A 494 7.19 -20.32 -16.94
N GLY A 495 6.19 -19.94 -16.15
CA GLY A 495 5.33 -20.86 -15.41
C GLY A 495 3.97 -21.18 -16.04
N PRO A 496 3.76 -22.39 -16.63
CA PRO A 496 2.55 -23.23 -16.51
C PRO A 496 1.10 -22.72 -16.57
N SER A 497 0.77 -21.46 -16.83
CA SER A 497 -0.36 -20.80 -16.13
C SER A 497 -0.33 -21.13 -14.61
N ALA A 498 0.88 -21.12 -14.03
CA ALA A 498 1.22 -21.87 -12.81
C ALA A 498 0.55 -21.39 -11.50
N GLY A 499 -0.17 -20.27 -11.55
CA GLY A 499 -1.08 -19.83 -10.49
C GLY A 499 -2.46 -20.53 -10.51
N GLY A 500 -2.76 -21.34 -11.52
CA GLY A 500 -4.03 -22.05 -11.62
C GLY A 500 -4.17 -23.20 -10.62
N ALA A 501 -5.39 -23.41 -10.10
CA ALA A 501 -5.68 -24.48 -9.13
C ALA A 501 -5.29 -25.89 -9.63
N THR A 502 -5.25 -26.11 -10.94
CA THR A 502 -4.81 -27.35 -11.58
C THR A 502 -3.33 -27.67 -11.38
N PHE A 503 -2.44 -26.68 -11.25
CA PHE A 503 -1.02 -26.91 -10.96
C PHE A 503 -0.86 -27.45 -9.53
N TRP A 504 -1.40 -26.71 -8.56
CA TRP A 504 -1.34 -27.08 -7.14
C TRP A 504 -2.07 -28.39 -6.83
N ASN A 505 -3.18 -28.70 -7.50
CA ASN A 505 -3.89 -29.96 -7.27
C ASN A 505 -3.11 -31.21 -7.70
N ASN A 506 -2.20 -31.10 -8.68
CA ASN A 506 -1.49 -32.25 -9.26
C ASN A 506 0.01 -32.30 -8.97
N THR A 507 0.58 -31.28 -8.32
CA THR A 507 2.03 -31.14 -8.12
C THR A 507 2.39 -31.11 -6.63
N ASN A 508 3.52 -31.74 -6.28
CA ASN A 508 4.20 -31.64 -5.00
C ASN A 508 5.34 -30.62 -5.18
N VAL A 509 5.35 -29.57 -4.37
CA VAL A 509 6.23 -28.41 -4.50
C VAL A 509 7.19 -28.37 -3.32
N SER A 510 8.47 -28.12 -3.57
CA SER A 510 9.48 -27.87 -2.54
C SER A 510 10.25 -26.59 -2.88
N LEU A 511 10.31 -25.68 -1.90
CA LEU A 511 10.87 -24.34 -2.04
C LEU A 511 11.93 -24.12 -0.97
N MET A 512 13.12 -23.72 -1.39
CA MET A 512 14.20 -23.24 -0.53
C MET A 512 14.74 -21.94 -1.11
N VAL A 513 14.53 -20.83 -0.41
CA VAL A 513 14.99 -19.49 -0.85
C VAL A 513 15.81 -18.87 0.27
N ARG A 514 17.01 -18.39 -0.02
CA ARG A 514 17.84 -17.64 0.92
C ARG A 514 18.39 -16.37 0.26
N ALA A 515 18.28 -15.23 0.93
CA ALA A 515 18.82 -13.96 0.44
C ALA A 515 19.42 -13.15 1.59
N ARG A 516 20.59 -12.53 1.40
CA ARG A 516 21.16 -11.62 2.41
C ARG A 516 20.41 -10.31 2.49
N GLU A 517 19.96 -9.82 1.33
CA GLU A 517 19.02 -8.70 1.20
C GLU A 517 17.82 -9.17 0.37
N ALA A 518 16.61 -8.84 0.80
CA ALA A 518 15.38 -9.09 0.06
C ALA A 518 14.59 -7.79 -0.08
N ILE A 519 13.84 -7.63 -1.18
CA ILE A 519 12.89 -6.53 -1.36
C ILE A 519 11.53 -7.14 -1.70
N VAL A 520 10.50 -6.75 -0.96
CA VAL A 520 9.11 -7.19 -1.13
C VAL A 520 8.22 -5.95 -1.11
N ARG A 521 7.52 -5.65 -2.22
CA ARG A 521 6.59 -4.51 -2.32
C ARG A 521 7.23 -3.19 -1.84
N ASP A 522 8.41 -2.89 -2.38
CA ASP A 522 9.31 -1.76 -2.03
C ASP A 522 9.89 -1.76 -0.59
N VAL A 523 9.56 -2.74 0.25
CA VAL A 523 10.11 -2.87 1.61
C VAL A 523 11.34 -3.78 1.61
N ALA A 524 12.48 -3.22 2.01
CA ALA A 524 13.74 -3.94 2.11
C ALA A 524 13.85 -4.71 3.44
N GLY A 525 14.44 -5.89 3.39
CA GLY A 525 14.82 -6.67 4.55
C GLY A 525 16.13 -7.44 4.37
N LYS A 526 16.64 -8.02 5.45
CA LYS A 526 17.90 -8.76 5.51
C LYS A 526 17.73 -10.19 6.02
N ASP A 527 18.67 -11.05 5.64
CA ASP A 527 18.78 -12.45 6.04
C ASP A 527 17.46 -13.24 5.89
N LEU A 528 16.81 -13.08 4.72
CA LEU A 528 15.62 -13.84 4.36
C LEU A 528 15.97 -15.32 4.18
N ALA A 529 15.23 -16.22 4.82
CA ALA A 529 15.28 -17.65 4.59
C ALA A 529 13.87 -18.26 4.63
N LEU A 530 13.42 -18.80 3.50
CA LEU A 530 12.18 -19.55 3.36
C LEU A 530 12.49 -21.01 3.03
N GLN A 531 11.97 -21.94 3.82
CA GLN A 531 11.91 -23.36 3.52
C GLN A 531 10.46 -23.84 3.69
N ALA A 532 9.85 -24.26 2.58
CA ALA A 532 8.47 -24.73 2.56
C ALA A 532 8.29 -25.90 1.59
N SER A 533 7.33 -26.76 1.88
CA SER A 533 6.90 -27.86 1.01
C SER A 533 5.39 -27.94 0.97
N PHE A 534 4.82 -28.23 -0.20
CA PHE A 534 3.40 -28.46 -0.39
C PHE A 534 3.19 -29.82 -1.07
N SER A 535 2.37 -30.70 -0.50
CA SER A 535 2.08 -32.05 -1.01
C SER A 535 0.67 -32.45 -0.58
N ASP A 536 -0.10 -33.08 -1.47
CA ASP A 536 -1.40 -33.69 -1.11
C ASP A 536 -2.42 -32.74 -0.45
N ASP A 537 -2.43 -31.45 -0.85
CA ASP A 537 -3.19 -30.34 -0.25
C ASP A 537 -2.66 -29.86 1.11
N ASP A 538 -1.55 -30.42 1.61
CA ASP A 538 -0.86 -29.98 2.82
C ASP A 538 0.29 -29.01 2.51
N LEU A 539 0.22 -27.79 3.07
CA LEU A 539 1.33 -26.85 3.17
C LEU A 539 2.10 -27.05 4.48
N LYS A 540 3.43 -27.18 4.40
CA LYS A 540 4.34 -27.19 5.53
C LYS A 540 5.37 -26.08 5.35
N ILE A 541 5.48 -25.19 6.32
CA ILE A 541 6.50 -24.15 6.40
C ILE A 541 7.48 -24.61 7.47
N ASP A 542 8.65 -25.11 7.06
CA ASP A 542 9.72 -25.51 7.98
C ASP A 542 10.30 -24.29 8.69
N ARG A 543 10.51 -23.20 7.92
CA ARG A 543 10.90 -21.89 8.44
C ARG A 543 10.62 -20.79 7.42
N LEU A 544 10.10 -19.67 7.87
CA LEU A 544 10.08 -18.38 7.19
C LEU A 544 10.73 -17.38 8.16
N TYR A 545 11.99 -17.04 7.89
CA TYR A 545 12.81 -16.15 8.71
C TYR A 545 13.22 -14.90 7.92
N ALA A 546 13.24 -13.76 8.59
CA ALA A 546 13.92 -12.54 8.15
C ALA A 546 14.59 -11.90 9.38
N GLY A 547 15.90 -11.66 9.32
CA GLY A 547 16.65 -11.10 10.45
C GLY A 547 16.38 -9.61 10.69
N ASP A 548 15.94 -8.89 9.66
CA ASP A 548 15.54 -7.48 9.72
C ASP A 548 14.64 -7.18 8.52
N LEU A 549 13.32 -7.27 8.67
CA LEU A 549 12.33 -6.84 7.67
C LEU A 549 11.83 -5.45 8.04
N ALA A 550 12.53 -4.42 7.53
CA ALA A 550 12.30 -3.01 7.85
C ALA A 550 12.18 -2.71 9.36
N GLY A 551 13.19 -3.14 10.12
CA GLY A 551 13.34 -2.92 11.55
C GLY A 551 12.80 -4.05 12.44
N ALA A 552 12.26 -5.12 11.86
CA ALA A 552 11.67 -6.23 12.59
C ALA A 552 12.25 -7.61 12.20
N GLU A 553 12.79 -8.34 13.18
CA GLU A 553 13.10 -9.76 13.04
C GLU A 553 11.80 -10.57 13.11
N VAL A 554 11.62 -11.50 12.16
CA VAL A 554 10.44 -12.36 12.03
C VAL A 554 10.89 -13.81 11.86
N ASP A 555 10.34 -14.74 12.63
CA ASP A 555 10.52 -16.18 12.43
C ASP A 555 9.15 -16.87 12.52
N VAL A 556 8.77 -17.67 11.53
CA VAL A 556 7.46 -18.33 11.43
C VAL A 556 7.64 -19.78 10.97
N SER A 557 6.91 -20.71 11.58
CA SER A 557 6.84 -22.12 11.19
C SER A 557 5.42 -22.64 11.29
N GLY A 558 5.07 -23.70 10.56
CA GLY A 558 3.72 -24.25 10.66
C GLY A 558 3.37 -25.34 9.65
N ARG A 559 2.15 -25.86 9.79
CA ARG A 559 1.56 -26.84 8.88
C ARG A 559 0.05 -26.59 8.76
N VAL A 560 -0.43 -26.57 7.52
CA VAL A 560 -1.85 -26.46 7.16
C VAL A 560 -2.18 -27.60 6.21
N GLU A 561 -2.98 -28.54 6.67
CA GLU A 561 -3.50 -29.67 5.91
C GLU A 561 -4.78 -29.28 5.17
N ASN A 562 -5.05 -29.88 4.01
CA ASN A 562 -6.27 -29.62 3.21
C ASN A 562 -6.49 -28.13 2.84
N LEU A 563 -5.41 -27.41 2.48
CA LEU A 563 -5.34 -25.96 2.28
C LEU A 563 -6.43 -25.39 1.35
N PHE A 564 -6.70 -26.05 0.23
CA PHE A 564 -7.66 -25.59 -0.78
C PHE A 564 -9.08 -26.13 -0.58
N SER A 565 -9.32 -26.97 0.43
CA SER A 565 -10.59 -27.67 0.63
C SER A 565 -11.22 -27.38 2.00
N ALA A 566 -10.58 -27.83 3.08
CA ALA A 566 -11.02 -27.59 4.46
C ALA A 566 -9.78 -27.41 5.35
N PRO A 567 -9.15 -26.22 5.32
CA PRO A 567 -7.82 -26.02 5.90
C PRO A 567 -7.80 -26.30 7.40
N VAL A 568 -6.98 -27.26 7.85
CA VAL A 568 -6.75 -27.60 9.25
C VAL A 568 -5.27 -27.46 9.56
N GLY A 569 -4.89 -26.60 10.49
CA GLY A 569 -3.48 -26.33 10.72
C GLY A 569 -3.14 -25.55 11.98
N SER A 570 -1.84 -25.42 12.19
CA SER A 570 -1.27 -24.53 13.19
C SER A 570 -0.02 -23.83 12.65
N MET A 571 0.17 -22.58 13.05
CA MET A 571 1.34 -21.76 12.74
C MET A 571 1.81 -21.10 14.02
N THR A 572 3.11 -21.11 14.27
CA THR A 572 3.75 -20.38 15.36
C THR A 572 4.73 -19.38 14.78
N GLY A 573 4.92 -18.25 15.46
CA GLY A 573 5.94 -17.30 15.07
C GLY A 573 6.34 -16.34 16.18
N SER A 574 7.50 -15.73 16.00
CA SER A 574 8.04 -14.68 16.86
C SER A 574 8.33 -13.42 16.04
N LEU A 575 8.04 -12.26 16.63
CA LEU A 575 8.30 -10.93 16.08
C LEU A 575 9.15 -10.15 17.08
N LYS A 576 10.29 -9.59 16.66
CA LYS A 576 11.07 -8.62 17.45
C LYS A 576 11.29 -7.35 16.64
N ALA A 577 10.62 -6.27 16.99
CA ALA A 577 10.62 -5.03 16.22
C ALA A 577 11.26 -3.85 16.97
N SER A 578 12.22 -3.22 16.29
CA SER A 578 12.82 -1.92 16.64
C SER A 578 12.25 -0.75 15.81
N ASP A 579 11.49 -1.08 14.77
CA ASP A 579 10.62 -0.21 13.97
C ASP A 579 9.46 -1.09 13.45
N LEU A 580 8.27 -0.52 13.31
CA LEU A 580 7.07 -1.20 12.80
C LEU A 580 6.51 -0.54 11.53
N ASP A 581 6.98 0.63 11.12
CA ASP A 581 6.40 1.41 10.02
C ASP A 581 6.48 0.66 8.69
N GLY A 582 7.58 -0.06 8.44
CA GLY A 582 7.76 -0.92 7.27
C GLY A 582 6.82 -2.14 7.26
N LEU A 583 6.61 -2.77 8.41
CA LEU A 583 5.63 -3.86 8.54
C LEU A 583 4.19 -3.35 8.37
N VAL A 584 3.83 -2.22 8.96
CA VAL A 584 2.51 -1.59 8.77
C VAL A 584 2.29 -1.21 7.30
N SER A 585 3.33 -0.75 6.61
CA SER A 585 3.29 -0.49 5.17
C SER A 585 3.06 -1.76 4.33
N LEU A 586 3.73 -2.87 4.66
CA LEU A 586 3.47 -4.17 4.04
C LEU A 586 2.02 -4.63 4.27
N LEU A 587 1.54 -4.58 5.52
CA LEU A 587 0.16 -4.94 5.86
C LEU A 587 -0.87 -4.07 5.12
N ARG A 588 -0.58 -2.78 4.92
CA ARG A 588 -1.43 -1.85 4.17
C ARG A 588 -1.44 -2.15 2.67
N SER A 589 -0.34 -2.65 2.10
CA SER A 589 -0.30 -3.10 0.71
C SER A 589 -1.18 -4.34 0.48
N ALA A 590 -1.31 -5.20 1.48
CA ALA A 590 -2.18 -6.39 1.46
C ALA A 590 -3.65 -6.08 1.79
N TRP A 591 -3.91 -5.17 2.73
CA TRP A 591 -5.26 -4.84 3.24
C TRP A 591 -5.52 -3.33 3.33
N PRO A 592 -5.63 -2.61 2.19
CA PRO A 592 -5.71 -1.15 2.18
C PRO A 592 -6.95 -0.56 2.87
N ASP A 593 -8.06 -1.30 2.94
CA ASP A 593 -9.34 -0.85 3.52
C ASP A 593 -9.45 -1.06 5.04
N ALA A 594 -8.44 -1.63 5.68
CA ALA A 594 -8.46 -1.91 7.12
C ALA A 594 -8.23 -0.63 7.95
N GLY A 595 -9.32 0.05 8.34
CA GLY A 595 -9.28 1.28 9.15
C GLY A 595 -8.57 1.16 10.52
N LEU A 596 -8.30 -0.05 10.99
CA LEU A 596 -7.43 -0.32 12.15
C LEU A 596 -5.95 -0.06 11.85
N LEU A 597 -5.48 -0.28 10.61
CA LEU A 597 -4.08 -0.02 10.23
C LEU A 597 -3.74 1.48 10.36
N ALA A 598 -4.66 2.38 10.04
CA ALA A 598 -4.49 3.83 10.23
C ALA A 598 -4.56 4.29 11.71
N ARG A 599 -4.83 3.37 12.66
CA ARG A 599 -4.60 3.56 14.10
C ARG A 599 -3.27 2.95 14.52
N LEU A 600 -2.96 1.75 14.03
CA LEU A 600 -1.69 1.06 14.26
C LEU A 600 -0.49 1.90 13.78
N GLU A 601 -0.59 2.54 12.63
CA GLU A 601 0.37 3.50 12.05
C GLU A 601 0.62 4.73 12.95
N ARG A 602 -0.36 5.15 13.75
CA ARG A 602 -0.18 6.24 14.73
C ARG A 602 0.28 5.75 16.11
N ALA A 603 0.26 4.44 16.32
CA ALA A 603 0.71 3.79 17.54
C ALA A 603 2.08 3.12 17.38
N SER A 604 2.63 2.99 16.16
CA SER A 604 3.86 2.23 15.87
C SER A 604 5.04 2.68 16.72
N GLU A 605 5.28 4.00 16.82
CA GLU A 605 6.31 4.60 17.68
C GLU A 605 6.18 4.21 19.17
N TYR A 606 4.95 3.96 19.65
CA TYR A 606 4.65 3.62 21.06
C TYR A 606 4.53 2.11 21.32
N LEU A 607 4.55 1.30 20.26
CA LEU A 607 4.55 -0.17 20.35
C LEU A 607 5.97 -0.74 20.33
N VAL A 608 6.96 0.08 19.98
CA VAL A 608 8.39 -0.28 19.93
C VAL A 608 9.09 0.02 21.27
N PRO A 609 10.03 -0.82 21.77
CA PRO A 609 10.38 -2.14 21.22
C PRO A 609 9.23 -3.13 21.40
N ALA A 610 8.99 -3.92 20.35
CA ALA A 610 8.00 -4.99 20.36
C ALA A 610 8.71 -6.35 20.38
N GLU A 611 8.28 -7.25 21.25
CA GLU A 611 8.71 -8.65 21.29
C GLU A 611 7.48 -9.50 21.55
N PHE A 612 7.06 -10.28 20.55
CA PHE A 612 5.82 -11.07 20.58
C PHE A 612 6.06 -12.51 20.13
N GLU A 613 5.40 -13.45 20.81
CA GLU A 613 5.19 -14.82 20.37
C GLU A 613 3.70 -15.00 20.04
N GLY A 614 3.41 -15.61 18.89
CA GLY A 614 2.05 -15.87 18.43
C GLY A 614 1.86 -17.32 18.00
N GLU A 615 0.69 -17.88 18.33
CA GLU A 615 0.20 -19.16 17.83
C GLU A 615 -1.17 -18.95 17.17
N PHE A 616 -1.30 -19.42 15.93
CA PHE A 616 -2.55 -19.48 15.19
C PHE A 616 -2.93 -20.95 14.98
N LYS A 617 -4.17 -21.32 15.28
CA LYS A 617 -4.77 -22.61 14.92
C LYS A 617 -6.00 -22.37 14.06
N GLY A 618 -6.18 -23.15 13.01
CA GLY A 618 -7.34 -23.05 12.12
C GLY A 618 -7.89 -24.42 11.79
N SER A 619 -9.21 -24.53 11.62
CA SER A 619 -9.87 -25.72 11.10
C SER A 619 -11.12 -25.38 10.29
N GLY A 620 -11.20 -25.91 9.07
CA GLY A 620 -12.42 -25.88 8.26
C GLY A 620 -13.48 -26.82 8.86
N THR A 621 -14.69 -26.31 9.06
CA THR A 621 -15.82 -27.10 9.58
C THR A 621 -16.96 -27.10 8.55
N ALA A 622 -17.96 -27.99 8.73
CA ALA A 622 -19.12 -28.04 7.84
C ALA A 622 -19.98 -26.75 7.89
N GLU A 623 -19.83 -25.92 8.93
CA GLU A 623 -20.57 -24.67 9.13
C GLU A 623 -19.73 -23.41 8.86
N GLY A 624 -18.40 -23.56 8.66
CA GLY A 624 -17.49 -22.46 8.34
C GLY A 624 -16.03 -22.77 8.66
N SER A 625 -15.44 -21.99 9.57
CA SER A 625 -14.06 -22.09 10.01
C SER A 625 -14.01 -21.82 11.52
N SER A 626 -13.31 -22.67 12.27
CA SER A 626 -12.93 -22.42 13.66
C SER A 626 -11.46 -22.00 13.67
N LEU A 627 -11.21 -20.75 14.05
CA LEU A 627 -9.89 -20.14 14.14
C LEU A 627 -9.62 -19.76 15.60
N GLN A 628 -8.39 -19.94 16.05
CA GLN A 628 -7.90 -19.49 17.36
C GLN A 628 -6.57 -18.75 17.13
N PHE A 629 -6.41 -17.60 17.76
CA PHE A 629 -5.18 -16.80 17.72
C PHE A 629 -4.81 -16.40 19.15
N ASP A 630 -3.67 -16.88 19.61
CA ASP A 630 -3.06 -16.52 20.88
C ASP A 630 -1.78 -15.71 20.59
N LEU A 631 -1.65 -14.53 21.18
CA LEU A 631 -0.51 -13.63 21.05
C LEU A 631 -0.11 -13.15 22.45
N SER A 632 1.17 -13.30 22.80
CA SER A 632 1.71 -12.85 24.08
C SER A 632 3.08 -12.21 23.90
N GLY A 633 3.35 -11.13 24.62
CA GLY A 633 4.62 -10.43 24.53
C GLY A 633 4.62 -9.07 25.21
N THR A 634 5.53 -8.21 24.77
CA THR A 634 5.62 -6.82 25.22
C THR A 634 5.70 -5.89 24.02
N ALA A 635 4.98 -4.77 24.06
CA ALA A 635 5.13 -3.64 23.16
C ALA A 635 5.40 -2.39 23.99
N GLY A 636 6.42 -1.59 23.68
CA GLY A 636 6.68 -0.30 24.36
C GLY A 636 6.76 -0.34 25.89
N GLY A 637 7.11 -1.50 26.50
CA GLY A 637 7.09 -1.69 27.96
C GLY A 637 5.71 -2.06 28.56
N VAL A 638 4.73 -2.39 27.73
CA VAL A 638 3.41 -2.92 28.10
C VAL A 638 3.37 -4.41 27.79
N GLU A 639 3.21 -5.25 28.81
CA GLU A 639 2.90 -6.67 28.67
C GLU A 639 1.50 -6.81 28.05
N THR A 640 1.43 -7.52 26.94
CA THR A 640 0.24 -7.62 26.09
C THR A 640 -0.07 -9.09 25.85
N THR A 641 -1.28 -9.52 26.22
CA THR A 641 -1.83 -10.84 25.89
C THR A 641 -3.14 -10.65 25.15
N LEU A 642 -3.23 -11.17 23.92
CA LEU A 642 -4.45 -11.24 23.14
C LEU A 642 -4.78 -12.71 22.89
N ARG A 643 -5.97 -13.14 23.28
CA ARG A 643 -6.57 -14.40 22.86
C ARG A 643 -7.82 -14.10 22.06
N SER A 644 -7.96 -14.71 20.90
CA SER A 644 -9.22 -14.69 20.18
C SER A 644 -9.57 -16.05 19.60
N SER A 645 -10.86 -16.31 19.51
CA SER A 645 -11.43 -17.40 18.74
C SER A 645 -12.55 -16.86 17.86
N PHE A 646 -12.72 -17.51 16.70
CA PHE A 646 -13.67 -17.15 15.67
C PHE A 646 -14.28 -18.44 15.12
N GLU A 647 -15.59 -18.61 15.23
CA GLU A 647 -16.30 -19.79 14.72
C GLU A 647 -17.39 -19.36 13.73
N GLY A 648 -17.18 -19.66 12.46
CA GLY A 648 -18.12 -19.34 11.38
C GLY A 648 -17.42 -19.02 10.07
N ARG A 649 -18.15 -18.39 9.13
CA ARG A 649 -17.61 -18.09 7.79
C ARG A 649 -16.84 -16.78 7.75
N VAL A 650 -15.58 -16.82 7.34
CA VAL A 650 -14.72 -15.62 7.22
C VAL A 650 -15.29 -14.57 6.25
N ASP A 651 -15.88 -15.01 5.13
CA ASP A 651 -16.52 -14.10 4.16
C ASP A 651 -17.85 -13.50 4.65
N ALA A 652 -18.42 -14.08 5.71
CA ALA A 652 -19.62 -13.62 6.40
C ALA A 652 -19.37 -13.37 7.89
N TRP A 653 -18.18 -12.84 8.23
CA TRP A 653 -17.67 -12.71 9.62
C TRP A 653 -18.62 -12.04 10.62
N ARG A 654 -19.57 -11.23 10.17
CA ARG A 654 -20.60 -10.62 11.05
C ARG A 654 -21.57 -11.65 11.65
N ASN A 655 -21.68 -12.82 11.04
CA ASN A 655 -22.55 -13.91 11.46
C ASN A 655 -21.79 -15.01 12.23
N ALA A 656 -20.47 -14.85 12.40
CA ALA A 656 -19.61 -15.79 13.11
C ALA A 656 -19.57 -15.43 14.60
N ASP A 657 -19.43 -16.46 15.44
CA ASP A 657 -19.19 -16.31 16.87
C ASP A 657 -17.74 -15.85 17.10
N LEU A 658 -17.58 -14.72 17.77
CA LEU A 658 -16.30 -14.12 18.16
C LEU A 658 -16.18 -14.19 19.68
N ASP A 659 -15.04 -14.66 20.17
CA ASP A 659 -14.61 -14.49 21.56
C ASP A 659 -13.21 -13.85 21.50
N MET A 660 -13.05 -12.66 22.06
CA MET A 660 -11.78 -11.94 22.10
C MET A 660 -11.53 -11.41 23.51
N LYS A 661 -10.35 -11.71 24.05
CA LYS A 661 -9.83 -11.13 25.29
C LYS A 661 -8.46 -10.52 25.05
N LEU A 662 -8.33 -9.23 25.38
CA LEU A 662 -7.09 -8.47 25.38
C LEU A 662 -6.78 -8.03 26.82
N ASP A 663 -5.62 -8.40 27.33
CA ASP A 663 -5.06 -7.95 28.61
C ASP A 663 -3.79 -7.12 28.33
N LEU A 664 -3.73 -5.88 28.86
CA LEU A 664 -2.61 -4.95 28.76
C LEU A 664 -2.16 -4.55 30.17
N LYS A 665 -0.88 -4.77 30.50
CA LYS A 665 -0.32 -4.46 31.82
C LYS A 665 0.97 -3.68 31.71
N SER A 666 1.13 -2.65 32.52
CA SER A 666 2.38 -1.87 32.55
C SER A 666 2.67 -1.31 33.93
N ALA A 667 3.94 -1.02 34.19
CA ALA A 667 4.37 -0.25 35.35
C ALA A 667 3.99 1.25 35.24
N ASP A 668 3.67 1.72 34.03
CA ASP A 668 3.17 3.07 33.73
C ASP A 668 1.89 2.96 32.90
N GLY A 669 0.74 3.22 33.52
CA GLY A 669 -0.57 3.22 32.86
C GLY A 669 -0.68 4.22 31.69
N GLY A 670 0.21 5.22 31.63
CA GLY A 670 0.32 6.15 30.51
C GLY A 670 0.78 5.48 29.22
N GLN A 671 1.64 4.46 29.28
CA GLN A 671 2.05 3.75 28.06
C GLN A 671 0.86 3.01 27.42
N ILE A 672 -0.03 2.45 28.23
CA ILE A 672 -1.25 1.78 27.74
C ILE A 672 -2.15 2.78 27.00
N LEU A 673 -2.35 3.98 27.56
CA LEU A 673 -3.15 5.04 26.93
C LEU A 673 -2.55 5.52 25.59
N ARG A 674 -1.21 5.57 25.47
CA ARG A 674 -0.54 5.91 24.20
C ARG A 674 -0.73 4.84 23.14
N GLN A 675 -0.63 3.57 23.50
CA GLN A 675 -0.75 2.45 22.56
C GLN A 675 -2.14 2.31 21.95
N ILE A 676 -3.20 2.68 22.68
CA ILE A 676 -4.56 2.79 22.12
C ILE A 676 -4.77 4.07 21.26
N GLY A 677 -3.72 4.88 21.08
CA GLY A 677 -3.68 6.03 20.18
C GLY A 677 -4.07 7.38 20.80
N LEU A 678 -3.94 7.54 22.13
CA LEU A 678 -4.15 8.83 22.79
C LEU A 678 -2.84 9.64 22.88
N GLU A 679 -2.85 10.84 22.33
CA GLU A 679 -1.77 11.82 22.51
C GLU A 679 -1.79 12.36 23.94
N ILE A 680 -0.93 11.81 24.81
CA ILE A 680 -0.83 12.23 26.21
C ILE A 680 0.59 12.61 26.64
N LEU A 681 0.69 13.65 27.46
CA LEU A 681 1.94 14.06 28.12
C LEU A 681 2.42 12.97 29.11
N PRO A 682 3.74 12.77 29.27
CA PRO A 682 4.25 11.85 30.30
C PRO A 682 4.02 12.45 31.68
N VAL A 683 3.32 11.72 32.54
CA VAL A 683 3.05 12.09 33.94
C VAL A 683 3.32 10.85 34.79
N ASP A 684 4.28 10.93 35.71
CA ASP A 684 4.77 9.77 36.50
C ASP A 684 3.75 9.23 37.53
N GLU A 685 2.62 9.93 37.72
CA GLU A 685 1.68 9.72 38.83
C GLU A 685 0.60 8.65 38.58
N LEU A 686 0.46 8.13 37.36
CA LEU A 686 -0.51 7.07 37.06
C LEU A 686 -0.20 5.73 37.74
N GLY A 687 1.08 5.45 37.99
CA GLY A 687 1.54 4.16 38.50
C GLY A 687 1.21 2.99 37.55
N ALA A 688 1.16 1.78 38.12
CA ALA A 688 0.90 0.58 37.34
C ALA A 688 -0.53 0.54 36.79
N GLY A 689 -0.69 0.23 35.51
CA GLY A 689 -1.98 0.08 34.83
C GLY A 689 -2.27 -1.37 34.45
N ASP A 690 -3.53 -1.77 34.57
CA ASP A 690 -4.06 -3.07 34.13
C ASP A 690 -5.36 -2.81 33.34
N VAL A 691 -5.41 -3.20 32.06
CA VAL A 691 -6.56 -3.01 31.18
C VAL A 691 -6.95 -4.34 30.54
N THR A 692 -8.15 -4.81 30.85
CA THR A 692 -8.78 -5.98 30.21
C THR A 692 -9.94 -5.52 29.33
N LEU A 693 -10.00 -6.02 28.10
CA LEU A 693 -11.11 -5.89 27.17
C LEU A 693 -11.56 -7.29 26.73
N GLU A 694 -12.81 -7.63 27.01
CA GLU A 694 -13.49 -8.86 26.59
C GLU A 694 -14.62 -8.52 25.62
N ALA A 695 -14.73 -9.28 24.53
CA ALA A 695 -15.74 -9.09 23.48
C ALA A 695 -16.23 -10.46 22.99
N ILE A 696 -17.48 -10.82 23.33
CA ILE A 696 -18.02 -12.17 23.11
C ILE A 696 -19.39 -12.12 22.41
N GLY A 697 -19.58 -12.85 21.32
CA GLY A 697 -20.85 -13.00 20.60
C GLY A 697 -20.72 -12.78 19.09
N ARG A 698 -21.85 -12.58 18.41
CA ARG A 698 -21.90 -12.42 16.94
C ARG A 698 -22.14 -10.96 16.55
N PRO A 699 -21.34 -10.33 15.68
CA PRO A 699 -21.51 -8.92 15.34
C PRO A 699 -22.91 -8.52 14.84
N ASP A 700 -23.64 -9.38 14.11
CA ASP A 700 -24.99 -9.07 13.62
C ASP A 700 -26.08 -9.21 14.72
N ASP A 701 -25.93 -10.15 15.66
CA ASP A 701 -26.84 -10.31 16.81
C ASP A 701 -26.52 -9.33 17.95
N GLY A 702 -25.25 -8.97 18.11
CA GLY A 702 -24.69 -8.21 19.22
C GLY A 702 -23.54 -8.97 19.89
N VAL A 703 -22.39 -8.30 20.00
CA VAL A 703 -21.23 -8.72 20.79
C VAL A 703 -21.35 -8.09 22.17
N GLU A 704 -21.36 -8.89 23.23
CA GLU A 704 -21.24 -8.43 24.61
C GLU A 704 -19.82 -7.88 24.82
N LEU A 705 -19.71 -6.66 25.35
CA LEU A 705 -18.45 -5.98 25.61
C LEU A 705 -18.28 -5.79 27.11
N ARG A 706 -17.13 -6.18 27.64
CA ARG A 706 -16.68 -5.83 29.00
C ARG A 706 -15.30 -5.21 28.92
N MET A 707 -15.14 -4.03 29.52
CA MET A 707 -13.87 -3.32 29.63
C MET A 707 -13.64 -2.96 31.08
N THR A 708 -12.46 -3.26 31.61
CA THR A 708 -12.01 -2.82 32.93
C THR A 708 -10.60 -2.26 32.80
N ALA A 709 -10.41 -1.00 33.22
CA ALA A 709 -9.11 -0.37 33.32
C ALA A 709 -8.89 0.07 34.78
N ALA A 710 -7.77 -0.30 35.38
CA ALA A 710 -7.46 -0.02 36.77
C ALA A 710 -6.01 0.46 36.95
N SER A 711 -5.84 1.37 37.90
CA SER A 711 -4.56 1.93 38.35
C SER A 711 -4.70 2.34 39.82
N PRO A 712 -3.60 2.64 40.54
CA PRO A 712 -3.67 3.21 41.89
C PRO A 712 -4.47 4.52 42.00
N ALA A 713 -4.57 5.31 40.93
CA ALA A 713 -5.21 6.63 40.93
C ALA A 713 -6.64 6.66 40.36
N ALA A 714 -7.02 5.65 39.56
CA ALA A 714 -8.35 5.57 38.94
C ALA A 714 -8.74 4.14 38.52
N SER A 715 -10.06 3.89 38.49
CA SER A 715 -10.67 2.70 37.91
C SER A 715 -11.85 3.06 37.00
N LEU A 716 -11.93 2.41 35.85
CA LEU A 716 -13.01 2.51 34.86
C LEU A 716 -13.54 1.11 34.58
N SER A 717 -14.86 0.93 34.67
CA SER A 717 -15.55 -0.28 34.22
C SER A 717 -16.62 0.08 33.19
N ALA A 718 -16.77 -0.72 32.15
CA ALA A 718 -17.87 -0.61 31.20
C ALA A 718 -18.33 -2.02 30.77
N ASP A 719 -19.61 -2.30 30.91
CA ASP A 719 -20.27 -3.51 30.44
C ASP A 719 -21.36 -3.10 29.43
N GLY A 720 -21.57 -3.88 28.36
CA GLY A 720 -22.56 -3.50 27.35
C GLY A 720 -22.59 -4.39 26.12
N SER A 721 -23.04 -3.84 25.00
CA SER A 721 -23.11 -4.56 23.73
C SER A 721 -22.83 -3.68 22.51
N LEU A 722 -22.29 -4.28 21.45
CA LEU A 722 -22.01 -3.68 20.14
C LEU A 722 -22.63 -4.56 19.05
N ARG A 723 -23.56 -4.01 18.27
CA ARG A 723 -24.16 -4.68 17.10
C ARG A 723 -23.72 -3.97 15.82
N TRP A 724 -22.99 -4.69 14.97
CA TRP A 724 -22.48 -4.20 13.69
C TRP A 724 -23.04 -5.02 12.53
N GLN A 725 -24.19 -4.59 12.04
CA GLN A 725 -24.88 -5.23 10.92
C GLN A 725 -24.25 -4.83 9.58
N LYS A 726 -24.53 -5.61 8.52
CA LYS A 726 -24.15 -5.24 7.16
C LYS A 726 -24.96 -4.01 6.69
N ASP A 727 -24.28 -3.08 6.01
CA ASP A 727 -24.86 -1.87 5.40
C ASP A 727 -25.65 -0.96 6.38
N LYS A 728 -25.31 -1.00 7.67
CA LYS A 728 -25.83 -0.11 8.72
C LYS A 728 -24.72 0.39 9.62
N ASP A 729 -24.93 1.55 10.23
CA ASP A 729 -24.08 2.07 11.30
C ASP A 729 -24.13 1.16 12.53
N ALA A 730 -23.00 1.06 13.23
CA ALA A 730 -22.89 0.26 14.44
C ALA A 730 -23.73 0.85 15.57
N ASN A 731 -24.50 -0.01 16.24
CA ASN A 731 -25.22 0.34 17.47
C ASN A 731 -24.40 -0.13 18.66
N TYR A 732 -24.20 0.73 19.66
CA TYR A 732 -23.57 0.36 20.92
C TYR A 732 -24.38 0.86 22.10
N SER A 733 -24.37 0.10 23.19
CA SER A 733 -24.93 0.51 24.48
C SER A 733 -23.97 0.02 25.56
N LEU A 734 -23.43 0.95 26.35
CA LEU A 734 -22.41 0.71 27.37
C LEU A 734 -22.88 1.35 28.68
N GLN A 735 -22.81 0.64 29.79
CA GLN A 735 -23.05 1.16 31.13
C GLN A 735 -21.81 0.92 31.99
N GLY A 736 -21.48 1.86 32.87
CA GLY A 736 -20.17 1.83 33.52
C GLY A 736 -20.04 2.66 34.77
N THR A 737 -18.86 2.53 35.38
CA THR A 737 -18.42 3.34 36.51
C THR A 737 -17.04 3.93 36.22
N LEU A 738 -16.84 5.19 36.58
CA LEU A 738 -15.58 5.90 36.54
C LEU A 738 -15.30 6.44 37.94
N ALA A 739 -14.27 5.93 38.58
CA ALA A 739 -13.76 6.42 39.86
C ALA A 739 -12.32 6.92 39.69
N MET A 740 -12.02 8.09 40.25
CA MET A 740 -10.69 8.71 40.25
C MET A 740 -10.49 9.37 41.61
N ASP A 741 -9.34 9.18 42.25
CA ASP A 741 -9.03 9.84 43.52
C ASP A 741 -8.78 11.34 43.31
N ASP A 742 -8.13 11.70 42.20
CA ASP A 742 -7.98 13.07 41.70
C ASP A 742 -8.06 13.10 40.16
N LEU A 743 -8.75 14.11 39.62
CA LEU A 743 -8.86 14.41 38.19
C LEU A 743 -7.64 15.16 37.63
N ALA A 744 -6.86 15.86 38.47
CA ALA A 744 -5.79 16.74 37.98
C ALA A 744 -4.68 16.02 37.18
N PRO A 745 -4.16 14.83 37.57
CA PRO A 745 -3.19 14.10 36.76
C PRO A 745 -3.75 13.71 35.39
N PHE A 746 -5.02 13.28 35.32
CA PHE A 746 -5.68 12.89 34.07
C PHE A 746 -5.95 14.08 33.14
N ALA A 747 -6.22 15.25 33.70
CA ALA A 747 -6.30 16.49 32.93
C ALA A 747 -4.91 16.88 32.36
N LEU A 748 -3.84 16.74 33.15
CA LEU A 748 -2.46 17.01 32.71
C LEU A 748 -2.03 16.09 31.56
N LEU A 749 -2.39 14.81 31.59
CA LEU A 749 -2.20 13.89 30.45
C LEU A 749 -2.80 14.47 29.16
N ALA A 750 -4.02 15.00 29.22
CA ALA A 750 -4.72 15.64 28.11
C ALA A 750 -4.22 17.08 27.79
N GLY A 751 -3.07 17.47 28.32
CA GLY A 751 -2.46 18.80 28.11
C GLY A 751 -3.19 19.94 28.81
N ARG A 752 -3.94 19.66 29.89
CA ARG A 752 -4.71 20.65 30.65
C ARG A 752 -4.17 20.78 32.06
N MET A 753 -3.77 21.98 32.44
CA MET A 753 -3.56 22.31 33.85
C MET A 753 -4.93 22.52 34.50
N MET A 754 -5.19 21.84 35.60
CA MET A 754 -6.35 22.08 36.46
C MET A 754 -6.00 23.11 37.54
N PRO A 755 -6.99 23.82 38.12
CA PRO A 755 -6.73 24.84 39.14
C PRO A 755 -6.14 24.22 40.42
N VAL A 756 -4.96 24.69 40.83
CA VAL A 756 -4.20 24.20 41.99
C VAL A 756 -4.96 24.41 43.31
N MET A 757 -5.87 25.38 43.36
CA MET A 757 -6.66 25.71 44.55
C MET A 757 -7.79 24.71 44.85
N ALA A 758 -8.09 23.76 43.95
CA ALA A 758 -9.16 22.79 44.17
C ALA A 758 -8.78 21.66 45.16
N GLY A 759 -7.47 21.40 45.34
CA GLY A 759 -6.99 20.15 45.96
C GLY A 759 -7.34 18.93 45.08
N ASP A 760 -7.29 17.74 45.67
CA ASP A 760 -7.70 16.51 45.00
C ASP A 760 -9.17 16.64 44.56
N ILE A 761 -9.46 16.43 43.26
CA ILE A 761 -10.82 16.48 42.70
C ILE A 761 -11.31 15.04 42.47
N PRO A 762 -11.88 14.37 43.49
CA PRO A 762 -12.36 13.01 43.34
C PRO A 762 -13.56 12.95 42.38
N VAL A 763 -13.56 11.93 41.53
CA VAL A 763 -14.64 11.60 40.60
C VAL A 763 -15.21 10.24 41.00
N ASP A 764 -16.52 10.13 41.16
CA ASP A 764 -17.26 8.87 41.24
C ASP A 764 -18.52 9.04 40.39
N LEU A 765 -18.51 8.50 39.17
CA LEU A 765 -19.59 8.63 38.20
C LEU A 765 -20.07 7.26 37.72
N ARG A 766 -21.38 7.05 37.77
CA ARG A 766 -22.08 6.05 36.96
C ARG A 766 -22.54 6.71 35.67
N TYR A 767 -22.48 5.98 34.57
CA TYR A 767 -22.97 6.44 33.27
C TYR A 767 -23.60 5.30 32.48
N ALA A 768 -24.59 5.63 31.65
CA ALA A 768 -24.98 4.83 30.51
C ALA A 768 -24.74 5.64 29.22
N LEU A 769 -24.40 4.96 28.14
CA LEU A 769 -24.00 5.52 26.86
C LEU A 769 -24.58 4.66 25.74
N ASP A 770 -25.60 5.18 25.06
CA ASP A 770 -26.09 4.60 23.80
C ASP A 770 -25.48 5.35 22.61
N GLY A 771 -25.24 4.66 21.51
CA GLY A 771 -24.81 5.30 20.27
C GLY A 771 -25.21 4.55 19.00
N HIS A 772 -25.31 5.31 17.92
CA HIS A 772 -25.65 4.87 16.57
C HIS A 772 -24.71 5.60 15.60
N GLY A 773 -23.71 4.89 15.09
CA GLY A 773 -22.61 5.48 14.33
C GLY A 773 -21.90 6.58 15.13
N ASP A 774 -21.78 7.75 14.52
CA ASP A 774 -21.16 8.94 15.13
C ASP A 774 -22.05 9.64 16.17
N THR A 775 -23.35 9.31 16.25
CA THR A 775 -24.28 9.91 17.22
C THR A 775 -24.26 9.13 18.53
N LEU A 776 -24.28 9.85 19.66
CA LEU A 776 -24.33 9.23 20.99
C LEU A 776 -25.16 10.01 21.99
N ALA A 777 -25.70 9.29 22.96
CA ALA A 777 -26.50 9.79 24.06
C ALA A 777 -26.02 9.18 25.38
N PHE A 778 -25.43 10.02 26.24
CA PHE A 778 -25.24 9.70 27.64
C PHE A 778 -26.57 9.79 28.37
N ARG A 779 -26.98 8.69 29.00
CA ARG A 779 -28.15 8.59 29.87
C ARG A 779 -27.72 8.36 31.30
N ASP A 780 -28.54 8.84 32.23
CA ASP A 780 -28.47 8.50 33.66
C ASP A 780 -27.06 8.67 34.27
N ILE A 781 -26.29 9.66 33.78
CA ILE A 781 -25.03 10.05 34.42
C ILE A 781 -25.39 10.46 35.84
N SER A 782 -24.77 9.86 36.84
CA SER A 782 -25.09 10.11 38.24
C SER A 782 -23.87 9.87 39.13
N GLY A 783 -23.61 10.80 40.05
CA GLY A 783 -22.46 10.67 40.94
C GLY A 783 -21.96 12.00 41.51
N ARG A 784 -20.65 12.11 41.70
CA ARG A 784 -19.97 13.26 42.31
C ARG A 784 -18.68 13.60 41.55
N VAL A 785 -18.42 14.90 41.42
CA VAL A 785 -17.14 15.48 40.95
C VAL A 785 -16.74 16.57 41.94
N GLY A 786 -15.60 16.40 42.63
CA GLY A 786 -15.24 17.25 43.77
C GLY A 786 -16.32 17.18 44.85
N ASP A 787 -16.80 18.32 45.35
CA ASP A 787 -17.93 18.36 46.30
C ASP A 787 -19.32 18.44 45.63
N VAL A 788 -19.38 18.47 44.29
CA VAL A 788 -20.62 18.61 43.55
C VAL A 788 -21.19 17.24 43.17
N THR A 789 -22.30 16.85 43.80
CA THR A 789 -23.16 15.78 43.28
C THR A 789 -23.93 16.27 42.05
N LEU A 790 -24.04 15.40 41.03
CA LEU A 790 -24.71 15.69 39.76
C LEU A 790 -25.55 14.52 39.25
N THR A 791 -26.60 14.84 38.50
CA THR A 791 -27.27 13.93 37.57
C THR A 791 -27.39 14.57 36.20
N ALA A 792 -27.09 13.85 35.12
CA ALA A 792 -27.00 14.41 33.77
C ALA A 792 -27.51 13.46 32.67
N ASN A 793 -28.08 14.05 31.62
CA ASN A 793 -28.40 13.39 30.36
C ASN A 793 -27.95 14.30 29.22
N ALA A 794 -27.21 13.77 28.23
CA ALA A 794 -26.69 14.57 27.12
C ALA A 794 -26.64 13.76 25.81
N GLU A 795 -26.98 14.37 24.69
CA GLU A 795 -26.95 13.79 23.35
C GLU A 795 -26.20 14.67 22.35
N GLY A 796 -25.49 14.06 21.40
CA GLY A 796 -24.65 14.77 20.43
C GLY A 796 -23.97 13.88 19.41
N SER A 797 -22.92 14.41 18.77
CA SER A 797 -22.18 13.75 17.69
C SER A 797 -20.67 13.85 17.89
N LEU A 798 -19.96 12.73 17.68
CA LEU A 798 -18.49 12.65 17.65
C LEU A 798 -17.92 13.25 16.37
N ALA A 799 -18.62 13.16 15.25
CA ALA A 799 -18.28 13.88 14.04
C ALA A 799 -18.72 15.35 14.16
N PRO A 800 -17.83 16.33 13.88
CA PRO A 800 -18.25 17.73 13.74
C PRO A 800 -19.17 17.86 12.51
N SER A 801 -20.08 18.85 12.54
CA SER A 801 -20.95 19.13 11.38
C SER A 801 -20.14 19.58 10.17
N THR A 802 -20.62 19.30 8.96
CA THR A 802 -19.90 19.61 7.71
C THR A 802 -19.49 21.09 7.63
N GLY A 803 -18.18 21.36 7.62
CA GLY A 803 -17.60 22.72 7.60
C GLY A 803 -17.31 23.32 8.98
N GLU A 804 -17.67 22.63 10.06
CA GLU A 804 -17.36 23.03 11.44
C GLU A 804 -16.19 22.20 12.03
N ARG A 805 -15.66 22.66 13.17
CA ARG A 805 -14.61 21.95 13.94
C ARG A 805 -15.04 21.53 15.35
N LEU A 806 -16.20 21.99 15.81
CA LEU A 806 -16.70 21.71 17.16
C LEU A 806 -17.66 20.52 17.15
N ARG A 807 -17.53 19.67 18.17
CA ARG A 807 -18.47 18.59 18.45
C ARG A 807 -19.58 19.12 19.34
N ARG A 808 -20.84 18.92 18.94
CA ARG A 808 -22.01 19.50 19.60
C ARG A 808 -22.70 18.51 20.51
N PHE A 809 -22.99 18.95 21.73
CA PHE A 809 -23.79 18.20 22.70
C PHE A 809 -24.85 19.10 23.32
N LYS A 810 -26.04 18.53 23.55
CA LYS A 810 -27.15 19.19 24.26
C LYS A 810 -27.73 18.27 25.32
N GLY A 811 -28.25 18.82 26.41
CA GLY A 811 -28.66 17.99 27.54
C GLY A 811 -29.31 18.73 28.69
N ARG A 812 -29.52 18.00 29.79
CA ARG A 812 -29.92 18.54 31.10
C ARG A 812 -28.95 18.08 32.17
N VAL A 813 -28.62 18.96 33.11
CA VAL A 813 -27.80 18.66 34.28
C VAL A 813 -28.47 19.22 35.53
N ASP A 814 -28.64 18.39 36.55
CA ASP A 814 -29.11 18.80 37.87
C ASP A 814 -27.94 18.68 38.85
N LEU A 815 -27.66 19.76 39.58
CA LEU A 815 -26.47 19.93 40.43
C LEU A 815 -26.84 20.23 41.89
N SER A 816 -25.96 19.86 42.82
CA SER A 816 -26.02 20.37 44.20
C SER A 816 -25.55 21.83 44.30
N ALA A 817 -24.49 22.18 43.58
CA ALA A 817 -23.97 23.55 43.49
C ALA A 817 -23.53 23.91 42.07
N LEU A 818 -23.77 25.17 41.68
CA LEU A 818 -23.30 25.78 40.44
C LEU A 818 -22.28 26.87 40.78
N ASP A 819 -20.99 26.56 40.77
CA ASP A 819 -19.96 27.57 41.00
C ASP A 819 -19.59 28.32 39.71
N LEU A 820 -19.87 29.61 39.69
CA LEU A 820 -19.54 30.50 38.57
C LEU A 820 -18.03 30.80 38.47
N MET A 821 -17.28 30.71 39.58
CA MET A 821 -15.83 30.90 39.56
C MET A 821 -15.17 29.75 38.80
N SER A 822 -15.36 28.50 39.26
CA SER A 822 -14.87 27.29 38.57
C SER A 822 -15.33 27.19 37.12
N LEU A 823 -16.60 27.52 36.82
CA LEU A 823 -17.09 27.50 35.43
C LEU A 823 -16.43 28.57 34.54
N SER A 824 -16.10 29.74 35.09
CA SER A 824 -15.44 30.79 34.31
C SER A 824 -14.07 30.36 33.79
N GLU A 825 -13.32 29.60 34.60
CA GLU A 825 -11.96 29.13 34.28
C GLU A 825 -11.91 28.22 33.03
N ILE A 826 -13.04 27.58 32.68
CA ILE A 826 -13.16 26.83 31.42
C ILE A 826 -12.90 27.73 30.19
N VAL A 827 -13.24 29.01 30.27
CA VAL A 827 -13.08 30.01 29.20
C VAL A 827 -11.90 30.96 29.44
N ILE A 828 -11.67 31.40 30.68
CA ILE A 828 -10.56 32.34 31.00
C ILE A 828 -9.21 31.68 31.33
N GLY A 829 -9.16 30.35 31.42
CA GLY A 829 -7.97 29.55 31.76
C GLY A 829 -8.03 29.06 33.21
N ALA A 830 -7.15 28.12 33.59
CA ALA A 830 -7.04 27.66 34.99
C ALA A 830 -6.40 28.72 35.90
N ASP A 831 -6.57 28.55 37.22
CA ASP A 831 -5.97 29.34 38.30
C ASP A 831 -6.24 30.86 38.25
N GLN A 832 -7.29 31.28 37.54
CA GLN A 832 -7.65 32.69 37.44
C GLN A 832 -8.17 33.23 38.76
N TRP A 833 -8.73 32.37 39.63
CA TRP A 833 -9.16 32.75 40.98
C TRP A 833 -8.10 32.48 42.07
N ALA A 834 -6.94 31.93 41.73
CA ALA A 834 -5.92 31.53 42.72
C ALA A 834 -5.20 32.70 43.43
N SER A 835 -5.20 33.91 42.85
CA SER A 835 -4.58 35.09 43.47
C SER A 835 -5.52 35.89 44.40
N VAL A 836 -6.76 35.43 44.63
CA VAL A 836 -7.65 36.09 45.61
C VAL A 836 -7.04 36.00 47.00
N GLY A 837 -6.82 37.15 47.64
CA GLY A 837 -6.30 37.22 49.01
C GLY A 837 -4.79 37.41 49.14
N ASP A 838 -4.05 37.62 48.05
CA ASP A 838 -2.61 37.95 48.09
C ASP A 838 -2.30 39.36 48.66
N GLY A 839 -3.34 40.18 48.87
CA GLY A 839 -3.26 41.54 49.42
C GLY A 839 -2.93 42.62 48.39
N SER A 840 -2.76 42.28 47.11
CA SER A 840 -2.49 43.23 46.02
C SER A 840 -3.78 43.85 45.44
N SER A 841 -4.87 43.08 45.45
CA SER A 841 -6.18 43.45 44.90
C SER A 841 -7.25 42.53 45.49
N VAL A 842 -8.50 42.98 45.55
CA VAL A 842 -9.65 42.12 45.91
C VAL A 842 -9.97 41.14 44.78
N TRP A 843 -9.73 41.55 43.53
CA TRP A 843 -9.95 40.75 42.33
C TRP A 843 -8.64 40.27 41.72
N PRO A 844 -8.58 39.05 41.15
CA PRO A 844 -7.36 38.52 40.55
C PRO A 844 -6.80 39.40 39.43
N SER A 845 -5.50 39.68 39.51
CA SER A 845 -4.76 40.48 38.53
C SER A 845 -3.99 39.64 37.49
N VAL A 846 -4.05 38.31 37.61
CA VAL A 846 -3.48 37.35 36.66
C VAL A 846 -4.09 37.54 35.27
N ALA A 847 -3.25 37.44 34.23
CA ALA A 847 -3.69 37.55 32.86
C ALA A 847 -4.33 36.24 32.37
N PHE A 848 -5.44 36.33 31.62
CA PHE A 848 -6.18 35.17 31.12
C PHE A 848 -5.30 34.24 30.26
N ASP A 849 -5.28 32.94 30.58
CA ASP A 849 -4.53 31.88 29.86
C ASP A 849 -5.45 30.94 29.07
N ARG A 850 -4.91 30.04 28.23
CA ARG A 850 -5.65 29.26 27.24
C ARG A 850 -6.92 28.58 27.80
N PRO A 851 -8.06 28.63 27.09
CA PRO A 851 -9.29 27.93 27.49
C PRO A 851 -9.11 26.42 27.65
N LEU A 852 -9.82 25.83 28.61
CA LEU A 852 -9.76 24.40 28.92
C LEU A 852 -10.53 23.54 27.90
N LEU A 853 -11.51 24.11 27.19
CA LEU A 853 -12.18 23.46 26.05
C LEU A 853 -11.59 23.94 24.71
N THR A 854 -11.45 23.05 23.72
CA THR A 854 -10.94 23.40 22.37
C THR A 854 -11.76 22.88 21.21
N SER A 855 -12.67 21.92 21.44
CA SER A 855 -13.31 21.14 20.36
C SER A 855 -14.75 20.70 20.67
N LEU A 856 -15.40 21.35 21.64
CA LEU A 856 -16.75 21.05 22.13
C LEU A 856 -17.62 22.32 22.18
N ASP A 857 -18.91 22.16 21.89
CA ASP A 857 -19.97 23.17 21.94
C ASP A 857 -21.14 22.55 22.73
N LEU A 858 -21.27 22.94 24.00
CA LEU A 858 -22.25 22.37 24.94
C LEU A 858 -23.44 23.32 25.13
N ASN A 859 -24.65 22.77 25.13
CA ASN A 859 -25.90 23.50 25.40
C ASN A 859 -26.74 22.72 26.41
N LEU A 860 -26.65 23.10 27.68
CA LEU A 860 -27.17 22.33 28.81
C LEU A 860 -28.24 23.13 29.58
N ASP A 861 -29.43 22.57 29.73
CA ASP A 861 -30.39 23.07 30.71
C ASP A 861 -29.92 22.67 32.11
N ILE A 862 -29.55 23.64 32.94
CA ILE A 862 -29.00 23.39 34.27
C ILE A 862 -30.01 23.76 35.35
N THR A 863 -30.20 22.86 36.33
CA THR A 863 -30.74 23.21 37.64
C THR A 863 -29.67 23.05 38.72
N ALA A 864 -29.68 23.89 39.76
CA ALA A 864 -28.80 23.73 40.90
C ALA A 864 -29.47 24.13 42.22
N GLN A 865 -29.20 23.38 43.30
CA GLN A 865 -29.76 23.71 44.61
C GLN A 865 -29.18 25.02 45.16
N SER A 866 -27.90 25.30 44.88
CA SER A 866 -27.19 26.51 45.28
C SER A 866 -26.24 27.04 44.19
N MET A 867 -25.94 28.34 44.24
CA MET A 867 -24.96 29.03 43.39
C MET A 867 -24.25 30.09 44.25
N PRO A 868 -23.01 29.83 44.72
CA PRO A 868 -22.22 30.83 45.43
C PRO A 868 -21.88 31.99 44.48
N LEU A 869 -22.01 33.23 44.98
CA LEU A 869 -21.72 34.45 44.21
C LEU A 869 -20.40 35.13 44.63
N GLY A 870 -19.63 34.52 45.53
CA GLY A 870 -18.38 35.06 46.10
C GLY A 870 -18.56 36.22 47.09
N LEU A 871 -19.61 37.03 46.95
CA LEU A 871 -19.90 38.20 47.78
C LEU A 871 -21.28 38.07 48.44
N GLY A 872 -21.32 37.59 49.69
CA GLY A 872 -22.54 37.50 50.49
C GLY A 872 -23.20 36.13 50.51
N GLU A 873 -24.53 36.10 50.47
CA GLU A 873 -25.35 34.88 50.52
C GLU A 873 -25.24 34.07 49.21
N ALA A 874 -25.48 32.76 49.24
CA ALA A 874 -25.59 31.97 48.01
C ALA A 874 -27.01 32.11 47.42
N ALA A 875 -27.13 32.14 46.10
CA ALA A 875 -28.44 32.04 45.46
C ALA A 875 -28.92 30.58 45.48
N GLY A 876 -30.18 30.34 45.84
CA GLY A 876 -30.78 29.00 45.86
C GLY A 876 -31.74 28.75 44.69
N ASN A 877 -32.10 27.48 44.44
CA ASN A 877 -33.10 27.09 43.43
C ASN A 877 -32.81 27.67 42.04
N VAL A 878 -31.60 27.45 41.54
CA VAL A 878 -31.13 28.03 40.28
C VAL A 878 -31.62 27.20 39.10
N SER A 879 -32.05 27.87 38.04
CA SER A 879 -32.34 27.30 36.72
C SER A 879 -31.83 28.24 35.64
N ALA A 880 -31.07 27.73 34.67
CA ALA A 880 -30.51 28.49 33.55
C ALA A 880 -30.19 27.57 32.36
N ASN A 881 -30.14 28.12 31.15
CA ASN A 881 -29.55 27.44 29.99
C ASN A 881 -28.06 27.83 29.87
N LEU A 882 -27.16 26.90 30.16
CA LEU A 882 -25.71 27.07 29.99
C LEU A 882 -25.31 26.74 28.56
N ARG A 883 -24.71 27.72 27.88
CA ARG A 883 -23.94 27.50 26.65
C ARG A 883 -22.46 27.63 26.95
N LEU A 884 -21.67 26.66 26.52
CA LEU A 884 -20.25 26.58 26.81
C LEU A 884 -19.46 26.14 25.58
N LYS A 885 -18.55 27.02 25.15
CA LYS A 885 -17.65 26.89 23.99
C LYS A 885 -16.22 27.21 24.42
N PRO A 886 -15.20 27.00 23.56
CA PRO A 886 -13.82 27.42 23.86
C PRO A 886 -13.67 28.92 24.22
N ASP A 887 -14.54 29.78 23.71
CA ASP A 887 -14.43 31.24 23.80
C ASP A 887 -15.67 31.95 24.39
N GLU A 888 -16.70 31.20 24.80
CA GLU A 888 -17.98 31.74 25.29
C GLU A 888 -18.55 30.83 26.40
N LEU A 889 -18.78 31.41 27.58
CA LEU A 889 -19.67 30.89 28.61
C LEU A 889 -20.88 31.82 28.67
N ARG A 890 -22.09 31.27 28.65
CA ARG A 890 -23.33 32.04 28.75
C ARG A 890 -24.38 31.31 29.56
N LEU A 891 -25.00 32.04 30.50
CA LEU A 891 -26.18 31.63 31.24
C LEU A 891 -27.37 32.45 30.72
N ASP A 892 -28.16 31.85 29.86
CA ASP A 892 -29.44 32.40 29.40
C ASP A 892 -30.57 32.01 30.37
N ASP A 893 -31.62 32.84 30.39
CA ASP A 893 -32.85 32.59 31.15
C ASP A 893 -32.61 32.24 32.64
N LEU A 894 -31.55 32.80 33.22
CA LEU A 894 -31.16 32.59 34.61
C LEU A 894 -32.31 33.00 35.52
N THR A 895 -32.71 32.10 36.41
CA THR A 895 -33.66 32.35 37.49
C THR A 895 -33.15 31.71 38.78
N ALA A 896 -33.26 32.41 39.90
CA ALA A 896 -32.83 31.93 41.20
C ALA A 896 -33.59 32.65 42.33
N THR A 897 -33.44 32.15 43.56
CA THR A 897 -33.84 32.81 44.80
C THR A 897 -32.62 33.42 45.48
N TYR A 898 -32.67 34.70 45.88
CA TYR A 898 -31.54 35.40 46.48
C TYR A 898 -32.04 36.42 47.52
N ALA A 899 -31.54 36.32 48.76
CA ALA A 899 -32.05 37.07 49.92
C ALA A 899 -33.60 37.07 50.01
N ASP A 900 -34.21 35.88 49.97
CA ASP A 900 -35.67 35.60 49.86
C ASP A 900 -36.39 36.17 48.61
N GLY A 901 -35.75 37.03 47.81
CA GLY A 901 -36.28 37.58 46.57
C GLY A 901 -36.07 36.70 45.34
N ARG A 902 -36.59 37.15 44.19
CA ARG A 902 -36.41 36.49 42.89
C ARG A 902 -35.31 37.19 42.09
N LEU A 903 -34.21 36.49 41.83
CA LEU A 903 -33.19 36.89 40.87
C LEU A 903 -33.56 36.33 39.49
N SER A 904 -33.44 37.15 38.45
CA SER A 904 -33.60 36.73 37.06
C SER A 904 -32.70 37.53 36.11
N GLY A 905 -32.29 36.95 34.98
CA GLY A 905 -31.45 37.67 34.03
C GLY A 905 -30.70 36.80 33.03
N GLN A 906 -29.58 37.35 32.55
CA GLN A 906 -28.61 36.65 31.71
C GLN A 906 -27.19 37.12 32.04
N LEU A 907 -26.21 36.22 31.92
CA LEU A 907 -24.78 36.50 32.10
C LEU A 907 -23.99 35.90 30.94
N ALA A 908 -23.01 36.62 30.39
CA ALA A 908 -22.13 36.13 29.33
C ALA A 908 -20.69 36.55 29.59
N LEU A 909 -19.78 35.58 29.60
CA LEU A 909 -18.33 35.75 29.61
C LEU A 909 -17.78 35.28 28.27
N ARG A 910 -17.20 36.20 27.49
CA ARG A 910 -16.59 35.91 26.19
C ARG A 910 -15.11 36.20 26.22
N ARG A 911 -14.36 35.53 25.35
CA ARG A 911 -12.92 35.71 25.19
C ARG A 911 -12.56 36.01 23.74
N SER A 912 -11.66 36.98 23.54
CA SER A 912 -11.00 37.22 22.25
C SER A 912 -9.49 37.31 22.47
N GLY A 913 -8.78 36.23 22.15
CA GLY A 913 -7.32 36.14 22.35
C GLY A 913 -6.92 36.24 23.83
N ALA A 914 -6.38 37.40 24.23
CA ALA A 914 -5.93 37.69 25.60
C ALA A 914 -6.90 38.63 26.37
N GLU A 915 -8.02 39.02 25.75
CA GLU A 915 -9.05 39.86 26.37
C GLU A 915 -10.29 39.02 26.68
N GLY A 916 -10.90 39.31 27.83
CA GLY A 916 -12.18 38.76 28.27
C GLY A 916 -13.20 39.88 28.46
N ALA A 917 -14.44 39.63 28.07
CA ALA A 917 -15.56 40.55 28.17
C ALA A 917 -16.68 39.88 28.97
N LEU A 918 -17.02 40.47 30.13
CA LEU A 918 -18.16 40.06 30.95
C LEU A 918 -19.32 41.03 30.69
N SER A 919 -20.51 40.50 30.42
CA SER A 919 -21.73 41.28 30.27
C SER A 919 -22.90 40.62 31.02
N GLY A 920 -23.82 41.44 31.52
CA GLY A 920 -24.95 40.95 32.29
C GLY A 920 -26.13 41.91 32.31
N ARG A 921 -27.33 41.34 32.34
CA ARG A 921 -28.57 42.03 32.71
C ARG A 921 -29.21 41.23 33.83
N LEU A 922 -29.28 41.83 35.02
CA LEU A 922 -29.82 41.21 36.22
C LEU A 922 -30.99 42.03 36.76
N LYS A 923 -32.03 41.32 37.20
CA LYS A 923 -33.19 41.85 37.89
C LYS A 923 -33.42 41.06 39.16
N LEU A 924 -33.35 41.73 40.31
CA LEU A 924 -33.71 41.21 41.62
C LEU A 924 -35.02 41.87 42.04
N GLU A 925 -36.03 41.07 42.38
CA GLU A 925 -37.35 41.53 42.80
C GLU A 925 -37.63 41.08 44.24
N ALA A 926 -38.14 42.01 45.06
CA ALA A 926 -38.60 41.77 46.43
C ALA A 926 -37.60 41.05 47.36
N ALA A 927 -36.31 41.37 47.26
CA ALA A 927 -35.28 40.82 48.16
C ALA A 927 -35.31 41.49 49.54
N ASP A 928 -35.04 40.76 50.61
CA ASP A 928 -34.89 41.32 51.95
C ASP A 928 -33.55 42.06 52.07
N LEU A 929 -33.61 43.39 52.04
CA LEU A 929 -32.46 44.26 52.23
C LEU A 929 -31.70 43.96 53.52
N SER A 930 -32.37 43.43 54.55
CA SER A 930 -31.76 43.13 55.85
C SER A 930 -30.65 42.08 55.79
N ARG A 931 -30.64 41.22 54.75
CA ARG A 931 -29.57 40.24 54.48
C ARG A 931 -28.41 40.78 53.63
N LEU A 932 -28.63 41.91 52.94
CA LEU A 932 -27.71 42.46 51.93
C LEU A 932 -26.90 43.67 52.43
N VAL A 933 -27.24 44.21 53.60
CA VAL A 933 -26.55 45.37 54.21
C VAL A 933 -25.78 44.97 55.46
N TRP A 934 -24.76 45.76 55.79
CA TRP A 934 -23.92 45.49 56.95
C TRP A 934 -24.69 45.46 58.28
N ALA A 935 -24.14 44.73 59.24
CA ALA A 935 -24.64 44.66 60.59
C ALA A 935 -23.86 45.59 61.53
N SER A 936 -24.56 46.15 62.51
CA SER A 936 -23.96 46.90 63.63
C SER A 936 -24.55 46.37 64.93
N GLU A 937 -23.72 45.96 65.89
CA GLU A 937 -24.17 45.29 67.13
C GLU A 937 -25.05 44.05 66.84
N GLY A 938 -24.69 43.24 65.83
CA GLY A 938 -25.39 42.00 65.49
C GLY A 938 -26.80 42.15 64.89
N ARG A 939 -27.16 43.33 64.39
CA ARG A 939 -28.42 43.60 63.68
C ARG A 939 -28.14 44.37 62.39
N SER A 940 -28.92 44.18 61.33
CA SER A 940 -28.79 44.95 60.08
C SER A 940 -28.97 46.45 60.32
N VAL A 941 -28.31 47.30 59.54
CA VAL A 941 -28.50 48.76 59.62
C VAL A 941 -29.70 49.27 58.83
N ALA A 942 -30.11 48.53 57.79
CA ALA A 942 -31.30 48.82 57.01
C ALA A 942 -32.16 47.55 56.87
N THR A 943 -33.46 47.75 56.66
CA THR A 943 -34.43 46.71 56.30
C THR A 943 -35.36 47.25 55.23
N GLY A 944 -36.06 46.37 54.49
CA GLY A 944 -37.03 46.74 53.46
C GLY A 944 -37.03 45.76 52.30
N SER A 945 -38.00 45.88 51.41
CA SER A 945 -38.08 45.08 50.18
C SER A 945 -37.32 45.78 49.05
N LEU A 946 -36.26 45.15 48.54
CA LEU A 946 -35.36 45.67 47.50
C LEU A 946 -35.75 45.14 46.11
N ASP A 947 -36.01 46.07 45.20
CA ASP A 947 -36.00 45.84 43.76
C ASP A 947 -34.74 46.47 43.16
N LEU A 948 -34.01 45.71 42.35
CA LEU A 948 -32.80 46.15 41.66
C LEU A 948 -32.83 45.69 40.20
N LEU A 949 -32.63 46.62 39.27
CA LEU A 949 -32.33 46.34 37.86
C LEU A 949 -30.91 46.83 37.57
N ALA A 950 -30.07 46.00 36.97
CA ALA A 950 -28.70 46.34 36.60
C ALA A 950 -28.32 45.77 35.22
N ASP A 951 -27.78 46.63 34.37
CA ASP A 951 -27.17 46.30 33.08
C ASP A 951 -25.68 46.69 33.14
N PHE A 952 -24.78 45.77 32.84
CA PHE A 952 -23.33 46.00 32.91
C PHE A 952 -22.55 45.27 31.81
N GLU A 953 -21.44 45.87 31.40
CA GLU A 953 -20.43 45.30 30.51
C GLU A 953 -19.04 45.77 30.96
N GLY A 954 -18.07 44.86 31.03
CA GLY A 954 -16.68 45.15 31.37
C GLY A 954 -15.72 44.30 30.56
N VAL A 955 -14.65 44.92 30.06
CA VAL A 955 -13.61 44.27 29.24
C VAL A 955 -12.26 44.45 29.90
N GLY A 956 -11.47 43.38 29.95
CA GLY A 956 -10.14 43.40 30.54
C GLY A 956 -9.28 42.22 30.11
N ARG A 957 -8.03 42.19 30.58
CA ARG A 957 -7.08 41.08 30.36
C ARG A 957 -6.90 40.19 31.59
N SER A 958 -7.57 40.54 32.68
CA SER A 958 -7.62 39.89 34.00
C SER A 958 -9.00 40.16 34.62
N LEU A 959 -9.35 39.46 35.71
CA LEU A 959 -10.61 39.72 36.42
C LEU A 959 -10.65 41.13 37.02
N SER A 960 -9.55 41.59 37.62
CA SER A 960 -9.42 42.98 38.08
C SER A 960 -9.54 43.99 36.93
N GLY A 961 -9.05 43.64 35.74
CA GLY A 961 -9.21 44.44 34.53
C GLY A 961 -10.65 44.51 34.05
N ILE A 962 -11.40 43.40 34.10
CA ILE A 962 -12.84 43.39 33.79
C ILE A 962 -13.58 44.28 34.79
N VAL A 963 -13.31 44.16 36.09
CA VAL A 963 -13.96 44.98 37.14
C VAL A 963 -13.61 46.46 36.98
N ALA A 964 -12.34 46.80 36.78
CA ALA A 964 -11.90 48.17 36.52
C ALA A 964 -12.40 48.71 35.17
N GLY A 965 -12.79 47.82 34.24
CA GLY A 965 -13.43 48.13 32.96
C GLY A 965 -14.96 48.15 33.00
N LEU A 966 -15.61 47.82 34.14
CA LEU A 966 -17.07 47.77 34.22
C LEU A 966 -17.71 49.14 33.94
N THR A 967 -18.66 49.12 33.02
CA THR A 967 -19.54 50.23 32.64
C THR A 967 -20.98 49.74 32.61
N GLY A 968 -21.94 50.65 32.79
CA GLY A 968 -23.36 50.28 32.81
C GLY A 968 -24.21 51.19 33.68
N GLY A 969 -25.37 50.70 34.07
CA GLY A 969 -26.32 51.45 34.89
C GLY A 969 -27.48 50.60 35.37
N GLY A 970 -28.40 51.23 36.09
CA GLY A 970 -29.51 50.52 36.70
C GLY A 970 -30.42 51.42 37.52
N THR A 971 -31.38 50.78 38.19
CA THR A 971 -32.29 51.44 39.13
C THR A 971 -32.43 50.59 40.38
N LEU A 972 -32.32 51.22 41.54
CA LEU A 972 -32.55 50.62 42.84
C LEU A 972 -33.77 51.27 43.49
N LYS A 973 -34.65 50.43 44.06
CA LYS A 973 -35.80 50.84 44.85
C LYS A 973 -35.90 49.99 46.10
N VAL A 974 -36.02 50.62 47.26
CA VAL A 974 -36.36 49.95 48.52
C VAL A 974 -37.73 50.43 48.98
N SER A 975 -38.63 49.50 49.25
CA SER A 975 -40.00 49.77 49.72
C SER A 975 -40.18 49.34 51.18
N GLU A 976 -40.99 50.10 51.92
CA GLU A 976 -41.39 49.85 53.33
C GLU A 976 -40.21 49.65 54.30
N GLY A 977 -39.14 50.44 54.10
CA GLY A 977 -37.87 50.24 54.79
C GLY A 977 -37.68 51.01 56.10
N ALA A 978 -36.59 50.68 56.79
CA ALA A 978 -36.18 51.34 58.02
C ALA A 978 -34.66 51.41 58.15
N LEU A 979 -34.12 52.56 58.54
CA LEU A 979 -32.70 52.81 58.81
C LEU A 979 -32.46 52.91 60.32
N ARG A 980 -31.74 51.93 60.88
CA ARG A 980 -31.47 51.82 62.32
C ARG A 980 -30.29 52.69 62.74
N GLY A 981 -30.35 53.20 63.96
CA GLY A 981 -29.35 54.11 64.50
C GLY A 981 -29.47 55.53 63.97
N LEU A 982 -30.60 55.88 63.34
CA LEU A 982 -30.96 57.23 62.91
C LEU A 982 -32.25 57.66 63.62
N ASN A 983 -32.16 58.65 64.51
CA ASN A 983 -33.31 59.15 65.27
C ASN A 983 -33.59 60.64 64.96
N PRO A 984 -34.66 60.97 64.21
CA PRO A 984 -35.06 62.37 63.97
C PRO A 984 -35.33 63.18 65.24
N GLN A 985 -35.70 62.52 66.34
CA GLN A 985 -35.91 63.23 67.63
C GLN A 985 -34.61 63.68 68.29
N ALA A 986 -33.43 63.25 67.81
CA ALA A 986 -32.15 63.76 68.32
C ALA A 986 -32.02 65.28 68.14
N PHE A 987 -32.55 65.84 67.05
CA PHE A 987 -32.60 67.29 66.83
C PHE A 987 -33.40 68.00 67.93
N SER A 988 -34.63 67.54 68.22
CA SER A 988 -35.50 68.17 69.23
C SER A 988 -34.99 67.99 70.67
N LEU A 989 -34.24 66.91 70.94
CA LEU A 989 -33.59 66.68 72.23
C LEU A 989 -32.35 67.55 72.43
N VAL A 990 -31.51 67.72 71.40
CA VAL A 990 -30.34 68.62 71.48
C VAL A 990 -30.78 70.09 71.53
N MET A 991 -31.80 70.50 70.78
CA MET A 991 -32.39 71.83 70.92
C MET A 991 -32.80 72.12 72.38
N ARG A 992 -33.51 71.19 73.02
CA ARG A 992 -33.86 71.30 74.46
C ARG A 992 -32.65 71.29 75.39
N ALA A 993 -31.58 70.56 75.05
CA ALA A 993 -30.35 70.55 75.85
C ALA A 993 -29.61 71.89 75.78
N VAL A 994 -29.54 72.51 74.60
CA VAL A 994 -29.03 73.89 74.40
C VAL A 994 -29.89 74.89 75.15
N ASP A 995 -31.21 74.78 75.04
CA ASP A 995 -32.16 75.62 75.79
C ASP A 995 -32.01 75.48 77.32
N ALA A 996 -31.50 74.34 77.80
CA ALA A 996 -31.19 74.06 79.20
C ALA A 996 -29.73 74.42 79.61
N GLY A 997 -28.96 75.06 78.73
CA GLY A 997 -27.59 75.54 79.02
C GLY A 997 -26.45 74.68 78.51
N LEU A 998 -26.67 73.77 77.54
CA LEU A 998 -25.57 73.09 76.84
C LEU A 998 -24.78 74.11 76.01
N ASP A 999 -23.46 74.13 76.24
CA ASP A 999 -22.51 75.01 75.55
C ASP A 999 -22.43 74.69 74.04
N LEU A 1000 -22.47 75.75 73.22
CA LEU A 1000 -22.56 75.74 71.75
C LEU A 1000 -21.21 75.41 71.07
N GLN A 1001 -20.53 74.38 71.58
CA GLN A 1001 -19.30 73.84 70.99
C GLN A 1001 -19.63 72.57 70.20
N ASP A 1002 -19.18 72.49 68.94
CA ASP A 1002 -19.37 71.35 68.04
C ASP A 1002 -19.11 69.99 68.71
N THR A 1003 -18.06 69.88 69.52
CA THR A 1003 -17.71 68.63 70.22
C THR A 1003 -18.76 68.20 71.25
N LYS A 1004 -19.37 69.15 71.97
CA LYS A 1004 -20.42 68.89 72.95
C LYS A 1004 -21.75 68.59 72.27
N ILE A 1005 -22.11 69.39 71.27
CA ILE A 1005 -23.30 69.16 70.42
C ILE A 1005 -23.21 67.79 69.76
N ARG A 1006 -22.07 67.44 69.14
CA ARG A 1006 -21.83 66.14 68.51
C ARG A 1006 -22.00 64.98 69.48
N ASN A 1007 -21.39 65.05 70.67
CA ASN A 1007 -21.48 63.96 71.64
C ASN A 1007 -22.93 63.72 72.13
N VAL A 1008 -23.66 64.79 72.43
CA VAL A 1008 -25.08 64.67 72.86
C VAL A 1008 -25.95 64.20 71.70
N PHE A 1009 -25.78 64.77 70.50
CA PHE A 1009 -26.52 64.39 69.30
C PHE A 1009 -26.32 62.91 68.97
N LEU A 1010 -25.07 62.43 68.90
CA LEU A 1010 -24.74 61.02 68.64
C LEU A 1010 -25.44 60.07 69.62
N SER A 1011 -25.43 60.41 70.92
CA SER A 1011 -26.05 59.58 71.96
C SER A 1011 -27.57 59.42 71.78
N HIS A 1012 -28.26 60.46 71.30
CA HIS A 1012 -29.69 60.40 70.99
C HIS A 1012 -29.97 59.80 69.61
N MET A 1013 -29.06 59.97 68.66
CA MET A 1013 -29.20 59.54 67.27
C MET A 1013 -29.07 58.01 67.13
N GLN A 1014 -28.12 57.39 67.83
CA GLN A 1014 -27.91 55.93 67.86
C GLN A 1014 -29.07 55.13 68.48
N ALA A 1015 -29.91 55.76 69.32
CA ALA A 1015 -30.96 55.11 70.08
C ALA A 1015 -32.30 54.90 69.34
N GLY A 1016 -32.41 55.26 68.06
CA GLY A 1016 -33.67 55.18 67.30
C GLY A 1016 -33.54 54.68 65.85
N THR A 1017 -34.65 54.74 65.12
CA THR A 1017 -34.78 54.22 63.74
C THR A 1017 -35.64 55.15 62.88
N LEU A 1018 -35.19 55.46 61.67
CA LEU A 1018 -35.92 56.25 60.67
C LEU A 1018 -36.69 55.29 59.74
N ARG A 1019 -38.02 55.34 59.74
CA ARG A 1019 -38.87 54.57 58.81
C ARG A 1019 -39.18 55.38 57.56
N PHE A 1020 -39.18 54.73 56.39
CA PHE A 1020 -39.44 55.34 55.09
C PHE A 1020 -40.39 54.48 54.25
N LYS A 1021 -41.13 55.11 53.34
CA LYS A 1021 -42.01 54.40 52.39
C LYS A 1021 -41.24 53.88 51.20
N THR A 1022 -40.44 54.75 50.58
CA THR A 1022 -39.61 54.43 49.42
C THR A 1022 -38.26 55.13 49.52
N LEU A 1023 -37.22 54.43 49.08
CA LEU A 1023 -35.92 54.98 48.73
C LEU A 1023 -35.68 54.61 47.27
N GLU A 1024 -35.42 55.58 46.42
CA GLU A 1024 -35.19 55.37 44.99
C GLU A 1024 -33.85 56.00 44.57
N ALA A 1025 -33.11 55.29 43.71
CA ALA A 1025 -31.82 55.74 43.19
C ALA A 1025 -31.58 55.25 41.76
N ALA A 1026 -31.07 56.15 40.91
CA ALA A 1026 -30.49 55.78 39.62
C ALA A 1026 -29.01 55.39 39.83
N LEU A 1027 -28.63 54.24 39.30
CA LEU A 1027 -27.27 53.70 39.37
C LEU A 1027 -26.53 53.97 38.06
N GLY A 1028 -25.31 54.46 38.15
CA GLY A 1028 -24.36 54.55 37.03
C GLY A 1028 -23.06 53.86 37.39
N ILE A 1029 -22.62 52.92 36.54
CA ILE A 1029 -21.40 52.14 36.71
C ILE A 1029 -20.34 52.69 35.75
N LEU A 1030 -19.18 53.08 36.26
CA LEU A 1030 -18.06 53.56 35.45
C LEU A 1030 -16.73 53.22 36.11
N GLY A 1031 -15.90 52.44 35.44
CA GLY A 1031 -14.54 52.11 35.88
C GLY A 1031 -14.53 51.29 37.18
N GLY A 1032 -15.46 50.34 37.33
CA GLY A 1032 -15.64 49.57 38.56
C GLY A 1032 -16.21 50.36 39.74
N ARG A 1033 -16.70 51.59 39.54
CA ARG A 1033 -17.37 52.38 40.57
C ARG A 1033 -18.86 52.49 40.28
N VAL A 1034 -19.69 52.02 41.21
CA VAL A 1034 -21.15 52.14 41.17
C VAL A 1034 -21.54 53.41 41.90
N SER A 1035 -22.07 54.41 41.20
CA SER A 1035 -22.55 55.65 41.79
C SER A 1035 -24.08 55.69 41.81
N ALA A 1036 -24.64 55.92 42.99
CA ALA A 1036 -26.05 56.20 43.23
C ALA A 1036 -26.19 57.70 43.50
N ARG A 1037 -26.72 58.45 42.51
CA ARG A 1037 -26.87 59.91 42.60
C ARG A 1037 -28.32 60.28 42.86
N ASN A 1038 -28.53 61.40 43.55
CA ASN A 1038 -29.85 61.93 43.90
C ASN A 1038 -30.71 60.90 44.67
N ILE A 1039 -30.10 60.18 45.61
CA ILE A 1039 -30.83 59.23 46.46
C ILE A 1039 -31.82 60.04 47.30
N ALA A 1040 -33.10 59.73 47.14
CA ALA A 1040 -34.19 60.38 47.88
C ALA A 1040 -34.90 59.35 48.76
N VAL A 1041 -35.08 59.68 50.04
CA VAL A 1041 -35.76 58.83 51.02
C VAL A 1041 -37.05 59.50 51.46
N ASP A 1042 -38.20 58.94 51.08
CA ASP A 1042 -39.53 59.41 51.52
C ASP A 1042 -39.82 58.90 52.94
N ALA A 1043 -39.44 59.69 53.94
CA ALA A 1043 -39.72 59.43 55.35
C ALA A 1043 -40.61 60.51 55.97
N GLN A 1044 -41.55 60.09 56.82
CA GLN A 1044 -42.55 61.00 57.39
C GLN A 1044 -41.99 61.97 58.44
N ALA A 1045 -40.89 61.60 59.11
CA ALA A 1045 -40.34 62.33 60.26
C ALA A 1045 -39.06 63.13 59.98
N ALA A 1046 -38.49 63.00 58.78
CA ALA A 1046 -37.29 63.69 58.33
C ALA A 1046 -37.18 63.56 56.81
N LYS A 1047 -36.56 64.53 56.14
CA LYS A 1047 -36.11 64.38 54.75
C LYS A 1047 -34.65 63.89 54.77
N MET A 1048 -34.34 62.88 53.99
CA MET A 1048 -32.96 62.46 53.74
C MET A 1048 -32.70 62.45 52.23
N PHE A 1049 -31.64 63.13 51.83
CA PHE A 1049 -31.14 63.16 50.47
C PHE A 1049 -29.63 62.95 50.46
N GLY A 1050 -29.08 62.36 49.41
CA GLY A 1050 -27.64 62.14 49.34
C GLY A 1050 -27.16 61.44 48.09
N SER A 1051 -25.92 60.97 48.18
CA SER A 1051 -25.30 60.10 47.18
C SER A 1051 -24.41 59.06 47.84
N ALA A 1052 -24.25 57.92 47.17
CA ALA A 1052 -23.34 56.87 47.55
C ALA A 1052 -22.50 56.44 46.35
N LEU A 1053 -21.26 56.09 46.60
CA LEU A 1053 -20.32 55.50 45.65
C LEU A 1053 -19.78 54.21 46.26
N ILE A 1054 -19.95 53.11 45.55
CA ILE A 1054 -19.35 51.82 45.90
C ILE A 1054 -18.21 51.57 44.91
N ASN A 1055 -16.99 51.44 45.41
CA ASN A 1055 -15.83 51.10 44.59
C ASN A 1055 -15.63 49.58 44.59
N LEU A 1056 -16.05 48.90 43.52
CA LEU A 1056 -15.97 47.45 43.42
C LEU A 1056 -14.51 46.96 43.41
N ASN A 1057 -13.56 47.79 42.96
CA ASN A 1057 -12.13 47.44 42.93
C ASN A 1057 -11.54 47.23 44.34
N GLU A 1058 -12.08 47.92 45.34
CA GLU A 1058 -11.60 47.94 46.74
C GLU A 1058 -12.62 47.35 47.73
N LEU A 1059 -13.85 47.06 47.26
CA LEU A 1059 -15.04 46.81 48.08
C LEU A 1059 -15.23 47.87 49.18
N SER A 1060 -15.08 49.14 48.82
CA SER A 1060 -15.30 50.29 49.71
C SER A 1060 -16.60 51.02 49.38
N LEU A 1061 -17.24 51.58 50.42
CA LEU A 1061 -18.36 52.51 50.36
C LEU A 1061 -17.86 53.89 50.77
N ASP A 1062 -18.17 54.90 49.96
CA ASP A 1062 -18.16 56.31 50.35
C ASP A 1062 -19.57 56.86 50.15
N SER A 1063 -20.10 57.60 51.12
CA SER A 1063 -21.43 58.21 50.98
C SER A 1063 -21.58 59.48 51.79
N ASP A 1064 -22.41 60.38 51.28
CA ASP A 1064 -22.75 61.66 51.87
C ASP A 1064 -24.27 61.84 51.81
N PHE A 1065 -24.89 61.85 52.99
CA PHE A 1065 -26.33 62.04 53.17
C PHE A 1065 -26.59 63.22 54.10
N SER A 1066 -27.38 64.18 53.66
CA SER A 1066 -27.96 65.19 54.55
C SER A 1066 -29.25 64.65 55.16
N LEU A 1067 -29.38 64.77 56.48
CA LEU A 1067 -30.61 64.49 57.21
C LEU A 1067 -31.16 65.82 57.76
N THR A 1068 -32.37 66.19 57.32
CA THR A 1068 -33.05 67.43 57.70
C THR A 1068 -34.39 67.13 58.35
N VAL A 1069 -34.75 67.85 59.40
CA VAL A 1069 -36.02 67.70 60.12
C VAL A 1069 -36.82 68.99 60.07
N ASP A 1070 -38.15 68.89 59.94
CA ASP A 1070 -39.04 70.04 60.08
C ASP A 1070 -39.06 70.51 61.54
N ALA A 1071 -38.68 71.77 61.77
CA ALA A 1071 -38.65 72.37 63.11
C ALA A 1071 -40.03 72.82 63.61
N GLY A 1072 -41.05 72.93 62.74
CA GLY A 1072 -42.38 73.39 63.11
C GLY A 1072 -42.37 74.78 63.76
N ASP A 1073 -43.04 74.93 64.91
CA ASP A 1073 -43.10 76.18 65.69
C ASP A 1073 -41.74 76.66 66.23
N GLU A 1074 -40.69 75.83 66.13
CA GLU A 1074 -39.31 76.13 66.54
C GLU A 1074 -38.40 76.52 65.34
N ALA A 1075 -38.97 76.79 64.16
CA ALA A 1075 -38.23 77.13 62.95
C ALA A 1075 -37.57 78.52 63.00
N VAL A 1076 -36.38 78.61 62.42
CA VAL A 1076 -35.58 79.83 62.24
C VAL A 1076 -35.77 80.32 60.80
N ILE A 1077 -35.94 81.63 60.59
CA ILE A 1077 -36.25 82.14 59.25
C ILE A 1077 -35.01 82.00 58.34
N GLY A 1078 -35.11 81.12 57.35
CA GLY A 1078 -34.05 80.88 56.36
C GLY A 1078 -33.04 79.80 56.73
N ALA A 1079 -33.24 79.03 57.80
CA ALA A 1079 -32.39 77.90 58.17
C ALA A 1079 -33.19 76.70 58.71
N GLU A 1080 -32.90 75.51 58.19
CA GLU A 1080 -33.46 74.23 58.68
C GLU A 1080 -32.42 73.46 59.51
N PRO A 1081 -32.81 72.72 60.56
CA PRO A 1081 -31.90 71.88 61.32
C PRO A 1081 -31.49 70.65 60.50
N GLN A 1082 -30.22 70.59 60.11
CA GLN A 1082 -29.65 69.54 59.26
C GLN A 1082 -28.31 69.02 59.81
N VAL A 1083 -28.02 67.72 59.61
CA VAL A 1083 -26.69 67.13 59.84
C VAL A 1083 -26.22 66.34 58.62
N GLY A 1084 -24.92 66.34 58.39
CA GLY A 1084 -24.27 65.43 57.44
C GLY A 1084 -24.05 64.05 58.07
N LEU A 1085 -24.33 63.00 57.31
CA LEU A 1085 -24.10 61.59 57.66
C LEU A 1085 -23.18 61.01 56.59
N LEU A 1086 -21.95 60.71 56.98
CA LEU A 1086 -20.90 60.21 56.11
C LEU A 1086 -20.60 58.76 56.47
N PHE A 1087 -20.63 57.84 55.52
CA PHE A 1087 -20.21 56.45 55.73
C PHE A 1087 -19.09 56.11 54.75
N ASN A 1088 -17.89 55.90 55.29
CA ASN A 1088 -16.67 55.68 54.51
C ASN A 1088 -15.94 54.43 55.01
N GLY A 1089 -15.34 53.65 54.11
CA GLY A 1089 -14.53 52.47 54.44
C GLY A 1089 -15.01 51.17 53.77
N PRO A 1090 -14.64 49.98 54.30
CA PRO A 1090 -15.07 48.69 53.75
C PRO A 1090 -16.60 48.56 53.70
N LEU A 1091 -17.12 47.97 52.63
CA LEU A 1091 -18.57 47.86 52.34
C LEU A 1091 -19.33 47.00 53.38
N ASP A 1092 -18.64 46.04 53.99
CA ASP A 1092 -19.15 45.13 55.02
C ASP A 1092 -19.12 45.73 56.44
N ALA A 1093 -18.31 46.76 56.67
CA ALA A 1093 -18.15 47.42 57.97
C ALA A 1093 -17.79 48.93 57.85
N PRO A 1094 -18.60 49.76 57.17
CA PRO A 1094 -18.26 51.16 56.93
C PRO A 1094 -18.32 52.01 58.20
N VAL A 1095 -17.37 52.94 58.34
CA VAL A 1095 -17.29 53.82 59.50
C VAL A 1095 -18.22 55.01 59.30
N ARG A 1096 -19.22 55.15 60.19
CA ARG A 1096 -20.10 56.31 60.22
C ARG A 1096 -19.45 57.48 60.95
N SER A 1097 -19.35 58.63 60.28
CA SER A 1097 -19.09 59.93 60.91
C SER A 1097 -20.27 60.88 60.70
N VAL A 1098 -20.39 61.90 61.56
CA VAL A 1098 -21.53 62.82 61.57
C VAL A 1098 -21.01 64.24 61.64
N ASP A 1099 -21.35 65.03 60.63
CA ASP A 1099 -21.09 66.46 60.62
C ASP A 1099 -22.27 67.22 61.24
N VAL A 1100 -21.98 67.92 62.34
CA VAL A 1100 -22.92 68.75 63.08
C VAL A 1100 -22.64 70.25 62.92
N ALA A 1101 -21.69 70.65 62.08
CA ALA A 1101 -21.42 72.07 61.84
C ALA A 1101 -22.65 72.83 61.30
N PRO A 1102 -23.46 72.28 60.36
CA PRO A 1102 -24.69 72.94 59.91
C PRO A 1102 -25.74 73.05 61.04
N PHE A 1103 -25.90 72.00 61.87
CA PHE A 1103 -26.82 72.03 63.00
C PHE A 1103 -26.35 72.98 64.09
N THR A 1104 -25.04 73.09 64.32
CA THR A 1104 -24.45 74.05 65.27
C THR A 1104 -24.66 75.48 64.78
N ALA A 1105 -24.48 75.75 63.48
CA ALA A 1105 -24.82 77.04 62.89
C ALA A 1105 -26.31 77.38 63.09
N TYR A 1106 -27.23 76.46 62.81
CA TYR A 1106 -28.66 76.62 63.10
C TYR A 1106 -28.93 76.88 64.59
N LEU A 1107 -28.29 76.14 65.50
CA LEU A 1107 -28.42 76.35 66.95
C LEU A 1107 -27.88 77.70 67.42
N THR A 1108 -26.78 78.21 66.83
CA THR A 1108 -26.25 79.55 67.13
C THR A 1108 -27.17 80.66 66.62
N LEU A 1109 -27.78 80.49 65.44
CA LEU A 1109 -28.76 81.43 64.90
C LEU A 1109 -30.05 81.42 65.74
N ARG A 1110 -30.55 80.23 66.11
CA ARG A 1110 -31.70 80.05 67.03
C ARG A 1110 -31.43 80.64 68.42
N ALA A 1111 -30.23 80.47 68.96
CA ALA A 1111 -29.83 81.06 70.24
C ALA A 1111 -29.69 82.59 70.16
N PHE A 1112 -29.24 83.12 69.02
CA PHE A 1112 -29.22 84.56 68.77
C PHE A 1112 -30.63 85.14 68.65
N GLU A 1113 -31.52 84.53 67.84
CA GLU A 1113 -32.93 84.95 67.75
C GLU A 1113 -33.64 84.87 69.10
N ARG A 1114 -33.42 83.81 69.89
CA ARG A 1114 -33.99 83.68 71.23
C ARG A 1114 -33.40 84.63 72.26
N GLU A 1115 -32.11 84.99 72.17
CA GLU A 1115 -31.54 86.01 73.05
C GLU A 1115 -32.01 87.41 72.64
N VAL A 1116 -32.24 87.68 71.35
CA VAL A 1116 -32.94 88.87 70.88
C VAL A 1116 -34.37 88.90 71.43
N GLU A 1117 -35.15 87.82 71.29
CA GLU A 1117 -36.52 87.74 71.85
C GLU A 1117 -36.51 87.87 73.39
N ARG A 1118 -35.51 87.31 74.07
CA ARG A 1118 -35.35 87.43 75.54
C ARG A 1118 -34.95 88.84 75.96
N VAL A 1119 -34.10 89.52 75.20
CA VAL A 1119 -33.75 90.94 75.42
C VAL A 1119 -34.94 91.85 75.14
N GLU A 1120 -35.74 91.57 74.11
CA GLU A 1120 -37.00 92.27 73.85
C GLU A 1120 -38.03 92.02 74.96
N LYS A 1121 -38.17 90.78 75.46
CA LYS A 1121 -39.01 90.46 76.64
C LYS A 1121 -38.53 91.14 77.93
N LEU A 1122 -37.23 91.14 78.19
CA LEU A 1122 -36.64 91.83 79.35
C LEU A 1122 -36.77 93.35 79.23
N GLN A 1123 -36.64 93.92 78.02
CA GLN A 1123 -36.99 95.31 77.77
C GLN A 1123 -38.48 95.55 77.99
N SER A 1124 -39.38 94.63 77.58
CA SER A 1124 -40.82 94.77 77.84
C SER A 1124 -41.16 94.68 79.34
N GLU A 1125 -40.53 93.80 80.12
CA GLU A 1125 -40.72 93.73 81.58
C GLU A 1125 -40.16 94.97 82.30
N ILE A 1126 -39.00 95.49 81.87
CA ILE A 1126 -38.43 96.73 82.43
C ILE A 1126 -39.31 97.94 82.06
N LEU A 1127 -39.87 97.96 80.85
CA LEU A 1127 -40.83 98.97 80.39
C LEU A 1127 -42.18 98.86 81.11
N GLU A 1128 -42.70 97.67 81.38
CA GLU A 1128 -43.92 97.47 82.19
C GLU A 1128 -43.71 97.92 83.64
N ARG A 1129 -42.59 97.55 84.26
CA ARG A 1129 -42.28 97.93 85.64
C ARG A 1129 -42.02 99.44 85.79
N GLN A 1130 -41.66 100.14 84.71
CA GLN A 1130 -41.57 101.60 84.65
C GLN A 1130 -42.81 102.31 84.07
N SER A 1131 -43.77 101.59 83.47
CA SER A 1131 -45.03 102.17 82.95
C SER A 1131 -46.11 102.23 84.02
N LEU A 1132 -46.13 101.25 84.95
CA LEU A 1132 -47.05 101.24 86.10
C LEU A 1132 -46.84 102.48 86.99
N ASP A 1133 -45.59 102.85 87.25
CA ASP A 1133 -45.21 104.00 88.08
C ASP A 1133 -45.34 105.34 87.33
N ARG A 1134 -45.32 105.32 85.97
CA ARG A 1134 -45.57 106.49 85.13
C ARG A 1134 -47.06 106.78 84.92
N ASN A 1135 -47.91 105.76 84.83
CA ASN A 1135 -49.35 105.94 84.57
C ASN A 1135 -50.09 106.63 85.72
N LEU A 1136 -49.65 106.43 86.98
CA LEU A 1136 -50.17 107.18 88.14
C LEU A 1136 -49.72 108.66 88.17
N LYS A 1137 -48.57 109.02 87.60
CA LYS A 1137 -48.13 110.42 87.47
C LYS A 1137 -48.74 111.14 86.25
N ARG A 1138 -48.93 110.43 85.14
CA ARG A 1138 -49.40 110.99 83.85
C ARG A 1138 -50.81 111.59 83.93
N GLN A 1139 -51.73 110.96 84.65
CA GLN A 1139 -53.08 111.53 84.91
C GLN A 1139 -53.06 112.89 85.61
N SER A 1140 -52.00 113.21 86.38
CA SER A 1140 -51.89 114.50 87.09
C SER A 1140 -51.31 115.63 86.23
N GLN A 1141 -50.54 115.29 85.18
CA GLN A 1141 -49.84 116.26 84.33
C GLN A 1141 -50.59 116.62 83.04
N GLU A 1142 -51.47 115.74 82.53
CA GLU A 1142 -52.28 116.04 81.34
C GLU A 1142 -53.31 117.17 81.56
N ARG A 1143 -53.70 117.45 82.82
CA ARG A 1143 -54.46 118.66 83.18
C ARG A 1143 -53.65 119.96 83.15
N ARG A 1144 -52.30 119.89 83.09
CA ARG A 1144 -51.40 121.06 83.03
C ARG A 1144 -50.75 121.26 81.66
N ARG A 1145 -50.68 120.24 80.79
CA ARG A 1145 -50.05 120.35 79.46
C ARG A 1145 -50.95 120.98 78.39
N ARG A 1146 -52.27 120.81 78.50
CA ARG A 1146 -53.28 121.54 77.68
C ARG A 1146 -53.27 123.08 77.84
N ALA A 1147 -52.40 123.61 78.70
CA ALA A 1147 -52.22 125.05 78.94
C ALA A 1147 -50.84 125.59 78.50
N ARG A 1148 -50.03 124.82 77.75
CA ARG A 1148 -48.70 125.25 77.25
C ARG A 1148 -48.33 124.83 75.82
N GLU A 1149 -48.94 123.82 75.23
CA GLU A 1149 -48.58 123.41 73.85
C GLU A 1149 -49.28 124.24 72.76
N ALA A 1150 -50.26 125.08 73.14
CA ALA A 1150 -50.76 126.20 72.32
C ALA A 1150 -49.73 127.35 72.14
N GLU A 1151 -48.51 127.18 72.65
CA GLU A 1151 -47.38 128.11 72.56
C GLU A 1151 -46.29 127.60 71.58
N GLU A 1152 -46.35 126.33 71.15
CA GLU A 1152 -45.36 125.69 70.23
C GLU A 1152 -45.83 125.55 68.78
N GLU A 1153 -47.13 125.77 68.51
CA GLU A 1153 -47.70 125.86 67.15
C GLU A 1153 -47.02 126.97 66.31
N ALA A 1154 -46.37 127.94 66.96
CA ALA A 1154 -45.69 129.08 66.35
C ALA A 1154 -44.19 128.86 66.01
N ALA A 1155 -43.64 127.64 66.18
CA ALA A 1155 -42.17 127.47 66.20
C ALA A 1155 -41.54 126.83 64.94
N ARG A 1156 -42.21 125.90 64.22
CA ARG A 1156 -41.58 125.15 63.11
C ARG A 1156 -42.42 124.97 61.84
N GLU A 1157 -43.25 125.96 61.56
CA GLU A 1157 -43.54 126.38 60.18
C GLU A 1157 -42.24 126.67 59.38
N ALA A 1158 -41.09 126.80 60.06
CA ALA A 1158 -39.74 126.99 59.50
C ALA A 1158 -39.03 125.74 58.93
N GLU A 1159 -39.58 124.51 59.02
CA GLU A 1159 -38.87 123.28 58.57
C GLU A 1159 -39.62 122.50 57.46
N GLN A 1160 -40.70 123.07 56.91
CA GLN A 1160 -41.50 122.48 55.82
C GLN A 1160 -40.94 122.72 54.40
N GLU A 1161 -39.87 123.51 54.22
CA GLU A 1161 -39.47 124.05 52.91
C GLU A 1161 -38.42 123.25 52.13
N ALA A 1162 -37.83 122.17 52.66
CA ALA A 1162 -36.52 121.70 52.18
C ALA A 1162 -36.48 120.67 51.01
N SER A 1163 -37.33 119.62 50.98
CA SER A 1163 -37.15 118.54 49.97
C SER A 1163 -38.33 117.58 49.76
N GLN A 1164 -39.41 118.03 49.12
CA GLN A 1164 -40.35 117.19 48.37
C GLN A 1164 -40.22 117.45 46.85
N ALA A 1165 -39.43 116.65 46.14
CA ALA A 1165 -39.31 116.53 44.67
C ALA A 1165 -38.17 115.52 44.36
N THR A 1166 -38.26 114.52 43.48
CA THR A 1166 -39.31 114.07 42.54
C THR A 1166 -39.13 112.56 42.25
N ALA A 1167 -40.21 111.85 41.92
CA ALA A 1167 -40.20 110.57 41.16
C ALA A 1167 -40.19 110.89 39.63
N PRO A 1168 -40.45 110.00 38.62
CA PRO A 1168 -40.85 108.58 38.65
C PRO A 1168 -40.22 107.67 37.53
N SER A 1169 -40.75 106.44 37.41
CA SER A 1169 -41.11 105.57 36.23
C SER A 1169 -40.42 105.72 34.83
N GLU A 1170 -40.50 104.83 33.82
CA GLU A 1170 -41.34 103.62 33.50
C GLU A 1170 -40.78 102.86 32.24
N GLU A 1171 -41.39 101.72 31.86
CA GLU A 1171 -41.47 101.13 30.47
C GLU A 1171 -40.18 100.69 29.70
N SER A 1172 -40.23 99.93 28.58
CA SER A 1172 -41.07 98.79 28.11
C SER A 1172 -40.49 98.16 26.81
N SER A 1173 -40.72 96.86 26.53
CA SER A 1173 -40.53 96.16 25.21
C SER A 1173 -39.12 96.18 24.55
N GLY A 1174 -38.72 95.34 23.57
CA GLY A 1174 -39.30 94.17 22.88
C GLY A 1174 -38.87 94.13 21.39
N GLY A 1175 -38.43 92.99 20.83
CA GLY A 1175 -38.28 92.84 19.36
C GLY A 1175 -37.19 91.87 18.82
N ASN A 1176 -37.59 90.94 17.94
CA ASN A 1176 -36.72 90.10 17.08
C ASN A 1176 -36.41 90.81 15.74
N ALA A 1177 -35.22 90.57 15.13
CA ALA A 1177 -35.01 90.67 13.66
C ALA A 1177 -33.70 90.03 13.14
N VAL A 1178 -33.73 89.63 11.87
CA VAL A 1178 -32.75 88.87 11.03
C VAL A 1178 -33.07 89.29 9.57
N PRO A 1179 -32.13 89.51 8.59
CA PRO A 1179 -31.01 88.61 8.22
C PRO A 1179 -29.68 89.25 7.71
N GLU A 1180 -28.76 88.38 7.26
CA GLU A 1180 -27.85 88.46 6.08
C GLU A 1180 -26.89 89.64 5.78
N ALA A 1181 -25.61 89.30 5.55
CA ALA A 1181 -24.80 89.75 4.41
C ALA A 1181 -23.52 88.89 4.21
N SER A 1182 -23.42 88.24 3.03
CA SER A 1182 -22.30 88.32 2.03
C SER A 1182 -20.83 88.06 2.42
N GLU A 1183 -19.91 87.56 1.59
CA GLU A 1183 -19.84 86.75 0.36
C GLU A 1183 -18.42 86.94 -0.24
N THR A 1184 -17.66 85.84 -0.47
CA THR A 1184 -16.54 85.76 -1.45
C THR A 1184 -15.28 86.67 -1.21
N PRO A 1185 -14.13 86.56 -1.96
CA PRO A 1185 -13.92 86.23 -3.38
C PRO A 1185 -12.99 85.04 -3.70
N ALA A 1186 -12.91 84.71 -5.00
CA ALA A 1186 -12.09 83.65 -5.61
C ALA A 1186 -11.34 84.16 -6.86
N GLY A 1187 -10.34 83.38 -7.34
CA GLY A 1187 -9.67 83.56 -8.65
C GLY A 1187 -8.53 84.58 -8.70
N PRO A 1188 -7.63 84.57 -9.73
CA PRO A 1188 -7.91 84.15 -11.12
C PRO A 1188 -6.83 83.27 -11.86
N ASP A 1189 -7.18 82.87 -13.10
CA ASP A 1189 -6.43 82.49 -14.35
C ASP A 1189 -4.88 82.36 -14.39
N GLY A 1190 -4.21 81.56 -15.26
CA GLY A 1190 -4.56 80.76 -16.47
C GLY A 1190 -3.25 80.24 -17.16
N ALA A 1191 -3.15 79.72 -18.41
CA ALA A 1191 -4.09 79.25 -19.44
C ALA A 1191 -3.38 78.47 -20.62
N GLN A 1192 -4.12 77.56 -21.30
CA GLN A 1192 -4.06 77.12 -22.74
C GLN A 1192 -2.84 76.43 -23.46
N SER A 1193 -3.08 75.16 -23.84
CA SER A 1193 -2.93 74.48 -25.17
C SER A 1193 -1.63 74.36 -26.01
N GLY A 1194 -1.38 73.14 -26.53
CA GLY A 1194 -0.53 72.81 -27.71
C GLY A 1194 -0.39 71.29 -27.93
N GLU A 1195 -0.49 70.77 -29.16
CA GLU A 1195 -0.66 69.33 -29.49
C GLU A 1195 0.24 68.83 -30.65
N LEU A 1196 0.36 67.50 -30.79
CA LEU A 1196 0.84 66.66 -31.93
C LEU A 1196 2.27 66.06 -31.89
N THR A 1197 2.35 64.82 -32.39
CA THR A 1197 3.48 63.85 -32.41
C THR A 1197 4.27 63.89 -33.74
N PRO A 1198 5.53 63.38 -33.85
CA PRO A 1198 5.77 61.96 -34.21
C PRO A 1198 7.13 61.31 -33.79
N SER A 1199 7.30 60.01 -34.12
CA SER A 1199 8.46 59.10 -33.94
C SER A 1199 9.58 59.28 -35.03
N PRO A 1200 10.57 58.36 -35.28
CA PRO A 1200 11.05 57.14 -34.56
C PRO A 1200 12.62 56.92 -34.54
N ILE A 1201 13.06 55.69 -34.17
CA ILE A 1201 14.27 54.91 -34.63
C ILE A 1201 15.43 54.69 -33.62
N SER A 1202 15.65 53.40 -33.26
CA SER A 1202 16.85 52.61 -32.84
C SER A 1202 17.95 53.22 -31.95
N SER A 1203 18.74 52.50 -31.16
CA SER A 1203 18.84 51.11 -30.61
C SER A 1203 19.79 51.25 -29.39
N GLU A 1204 19.92 50.37 -28.42
CA GLU A 1204 20.15 48.91 -28.44
C GLU A 1204 20.11 48.43 -26.97
N GLU A 1205 19.74 47.16 -26.73
CA GLU A 1205 20.17 46.24 -25.64
C GLU A 1205 20.50 46.74 -24.20
N THR A 1206 20.16 46.04 -23.11
CA THR A 1206 19.55 44.72 -22.85
C THR A 1206 18.75 44.84 -21.54
N ALA A 1207 17.51 44.37 -21.45
CA ALA A 1207 17.12 43.00 -21.14
C ALA A 1207 17.63 42.46 -19.79
N ALA A 1208 16.67 42.34 -18.87
CA ALA A 1208 16.46 41.17 -18.01
C ALA A 1208 17.49 40.96 -16.87
N ASP A 1209 17.24 40.12 -15.86
CA ASP A 1209 16.28 39.02 -15.74
C ASP A 1209 16.16 38.75 -14.21
N PHE A 1210 15.03 38.50 -13.55
CA PHE A 1210 14.15 37.32 -13.68
C PHE A 1210 14.85 35.94 -13.81
N ALA A 1211 16.18 35.89 -14.07
CA ALA A 1211 17.03 34.70 -14.01
C ALA A 1211 17.67 34.43 -12.63
N ASN A 1212 17.51 35.32 -11.64
CA ASN A 1212 17.86 35.00 -10.24
C ASN A 1212 16.85 34.06 -9.56
N ARG A 1213 15.84 33.55 -10.29
CA ARG A 1213 14.86 32.57 -9.79
C ARG A 1213 14.85 31.21 -10.51
N ILE A 1214 15.63 31.02 -11.58
CA ILE A 1214 15.71 29.74 -12.31
C ILE A 1214 17.18 29.41 -12.66
N ARG A 1215 18.05 29.40 -11.65
CA ARG A 1215 19.46 28.98 -11.82
C ARG A 1215 20.06 28.24 -10.61
N GLN A 1216 19.21 27.69 -9.74
CA GLN A 1216 19.61 26.95 -8.53
C GLN A 1216 19.21 25.47 -8.56
N VAL A 1217 18.78 24.95 -9.71
CA VAL A 1217 18.35 23.56 -9.91
C VAL A 1217 18.91 23.04 -11.24
N ILE A 1218 19.65 21.92 -11.16
CA ILE A 1218 20.27 21.12 -12.24
C ILE A 1218 21.61 21.63 -12.85
N GLY A 1219 22.71 21.05 -12.32
CA GLY A 1219 23.87 20.60 -13.11
C GLY A 1219 24.99 21.61 -13.42
N ARG A 1220 26.28 21.22 -13.38
CA ARG A 1220 26.92 20.00 -12.85
C ARG A 1220 28.45 20.24 -12.71
N GLN A 1221 29.10 19.47 -11.86
CA GLN A 1221 30.53 19.10 -11.84
C GLN A 1221 31.49 19.75 -12.86
N ALA A 1222 32.56 20.41 -12.38
CA ALA A 1222 33.98 20.09 -12.68
C ALA A 1222 34.92 21.29 -12.44
N ASN A 1223 35.56 21.35 -11.26
CA ASN A 1223 36.96 21.75 -11.08
C ASN A 1223 37.35 21.71 -9.60
N ASP A 1224 37.47 20.49 -9.07
CA ASP A 1224 38.31 20.22 -7.90
C ASP A 1224 39.09 18.94 -8.18
N ASN A 1225 40.13 19.07 -9.00
CA ASN A 1225 41.18 18.06 -9.11
C ASN A 1225 42.45 18.62 -9.77
N GLN A 1226 43.27 19.36 -9.01
CA GLN A 1226 44.73 19.44 -9.26
C GLN A 1226 45.49 20.09 -8.09
N ALA A 1227 45.74 19.33 -7.02
CA ALA A 1227 46.88 19.57 -6.11
C ALA A 1227 47.20 18.42 -5.12
N GLN A 1228 47.33 17.18 -5.59
CA GLN A 1228 48.33 16.26 -5.01
C GLN A 1228 48.60 15.07 -5.95
N SER A 1229 49.85 14.96 -6.38
CA SER A 1229 50.33 13.94 -7.31
C SER A 1229 51.58 13.25 -6.75
N GLY A 1230 51.69 11.96 -7.02
CA GLY A 1230 52.83 11.13 -6.65
C GLY A 1230 52.58 10.28 -5.40
N ASN A 1231 52.99 9.02 -5.36
CA ASN A 1231 53.68 8.24 -6.39
C ASN A 1231 53.61 6.76 -6.02
N GLU A 1232 53.31 5.86 -6.95
CA GLU A 1232 54.09 4.63 -7.20
C GLU A 1232 53.48 3.81 -8.34
N ALA A 1233 54.35 3.20 -9.14
CA ALA A 1233 54.02 2.39 -10.29
C ALA A 1233 54.80 1.07 -10.22
N SER A 1234 54.25 0.00 -10.80
CA SER A 1234 54.92 -1.14 -11.45
C SER A 1234 54.13 -2.43 -11.22
N GLY A 1235 53.99 -3.29 -12.25
CA GLY A 1235 53.53 -4.67 -12.06
C GLY A 1235 52.42 -5.13 -12.99
N ARG A 1236 52.68 -5.13 -14.31
CA ARG A 1236 51.81 -5.76 -15.31
C ARG A 1236 52.56 -6.97 -15.88
N THR A 1237 52.00 -8.16 -15.76
CA THR A 1237 52.42 -9.36 -16.48
C THR A 1237 51.19 -10.11 -16.94
N ASP A 1238 51.17 -10.47 -18.22
CA ASP A 1238 50.19 -11.40 -18.78
C ASP A 1238 50.31 -12.77 -18.11
N ASP A 1239 49.18 -13.45 -17.95
CA ASP A 1239 49.12 -14.88 -18.28
C ASP A 1239 47.67 -15.27 -18.64
N GLY A 1240 47.46 -15.57 -19.92
CA GLY A 1240 46.16 -15.96 -20.45
C GLY A 1240 45.99 -17.47 -20.44
N ALA A 1241 45.47 -18.02 -19.35
CA ALA A 1241 44.97 -19.39 -19.30
C ALA A 1241 43.80 -19.49 -18.30
N LEU A 1242 42.62 -19.89 -18.79
CA LEU A 1242 41.50 -20.27 -17.92
C LEU A 1242 41.93 -21.47 -17.06
N LYS A 1243 41.81 -21.36 -15.74
CA LYS A 1243 41.93 -22.53 -14.86
C LYS A 1243 40.84 -23.55 -15.21
N PRO A 1244 41.12 -24.86 -15.16
CA PRO A 1244 40.07 -25.86 -15.18
C PRO A 1244 39.06 -25.57 -14.06
N LEU A 1245 37.77 -25.67 -14.38
CA LEU A 1245 36.72 -25.67 -13.37
C LEU A 1245 36.93 -26.85 -12.40
N ASP A 1246 36.75 -26.60 -11.11
CA ASP A 1246 36.70 -27.67 -10.12
C ASP A 1246 35.58 -28.67 -10.48
N PRO A 1247 35.77 -29.99 -10.23
CA PRO A 1247 34.75 -30.99 -10.53
C PRO A 1247 33.44 -30.70 -9.76
N PRO A 1248 32.28 -31.05 -10.33
CA PRO A 1248 30.98 -30.71 -9.75
C PRO A 1248 30.84 -31.31 -8.35
N GLN A 1249 30.60 -30.45 -7.35
CA GLN A 1249 30.19 -30.89 -6.01
C GLN A 1249 28.70 -31.22 -6.05
N THR A 1250 28.33 -32.42 -5.59
CA THR A 1250 26.90 -32.76 -5.47
C THR A 1250 26.31 -32.09 -4.22
N VAL A 1251 24.99 -32.10 -4.11
CA VAL A 1251 24.30 -31.64 -2.89
C VAL A 1251 24.74 -32.46 -1.67
N GLU A 1252 25.07 -33.75 -1.84
CA GLU A 1252 25.62 -34.57 -0.76
C GLU A 1252 27.02 -34.12 -0.30
N ASP A 1253 27.88 -33.63 -1.20
CA ASP A 1253 29.21 -33.10 -0.83
C ASP A 1253 29.11 -31.81 -0.01
N LEU A 1254 28.14 -30.94 -0.32
CA LEU A 1254 27.88 -29.72 0.47
C LEU A 1254 27.38 -30.08 1.88
N ILE A 1255 26.40 -30.97 1.99
CA ILE A 1255 25.87 -31.47 3.26
C ILE A 1255 26.97 -32.17 4.09
N ALA A 1256 27.82 -32.99 3.47
CA ALA A 1256 28.93 -33.65 4.14
C ALA A 1256 30.01 -32.68 4.64
N ARG A 1257 30.20 -31.54 3.96
CA ARG A 1257 31.15 -30.48 4.34
C ARG A 1257 30.65 -29.65 5.52
N GLU A 1258 29.34 -29.43 5.61
CA GLU A 1258 28.69 -28.76 6.74
C GLU A 1258 28.66 -29.64 8.00
N ILE A 1259 28.36 -30.94 7.86
CA ILE A 1259 28.44 -31.90 8.98
C ILE A 1259 29.86 -31.99 9.55
N ARG A 1260 30.91 -31.89 8.73
CA ARG A 1260 32.31 -31.81 9.19
C ARG A 1260 32.70 -30.49 9.84
N ARG A 1261 31.89 -29.43 9.71
CA ARG A 1261 32.09 -28.14 10.40
C ARG A 1261 31.37 -28.04 11.74
N SER A 1262 30.40 -28.91 12.03
CA SER A 1262 29.72 -28.94 13.34
C SER A 1262 30.34 -29.91 14.36
N THR A 1263 31.40 -30.62 13.99
CA THR A 1263 32.10 -31.61 14.85
C THR A 1263 33.59 -31.31 15.09
N ASN A 1264 34.01 -30.05 14.95
CA ASN A 1264 35.40 -29.62 15.19
C ASN A 1264 35.47 -28.19 15.75
#